data_AF-D8TRV1-F1
#
_entry.id   AF-D8TRV1-F1
#
_cell.length_a   1.000
_cell.length_b   1.000
_cell.length_c   1.000
_cell.angle_alpha   90.00
_cell.angle_beta   90.00
_cell.angle_gamma   90.00
#
_symmetry.space_group_name_H-M   'P 1'
#
loop_
_entity.id
_entity.type
_entity.pdbx_description
1 polymer ?
#
loop_
_entity_poly.entity_id
_entity_poly.type
_entity_poly.pdbx_seq_one_letter_code
_entity_poly.pdbx_strand_id
1 'polypeptide(L)'
;MAPHQRWGASSNEASPGERKRGRRIAVLASSWIPWLLPFVALALLLGLRSSLVRVQGGSDGGGVAAAPAAAAGPINSEHQRAAVAAAAAAAAARAELYKVRSQCSNTCFKALDGICDEGRPPSNATLPSGTDAQLRGVEGNSQVSELFCDLGTDCGDCGPWVGTVPGGWDSYAGPVSWLRGVHNASVYVRRTTTPLPFLAAIVHHTSDPDVSAMLWHYGAMEGGVTRVLHTVLDGQCEVDDGAQGGGRRRRLVLDVGANFGYYTVQAALYGCRVVAFEPVRKFRAFLEWTVHAAGVVERVYVSEWALSDEEVPEEAGGQGKGKEAAGEGGSQVRQQKLPLVVPRDGAYWGLASVHGVNVMPKEALETLTVNATSLGHWEMWAPPDARPSDVILLKMDVEGWEAHVLKGASGLLSRHVDHVLLEYSPGKHGCIYERNNMSDLGPQTALPSTLLALARSGFALAHMPTFEFSAPWPPRPIDPKEPLPPLEEVTEAALLHDLEALEYRRAMEVSPGGCPLPSELKEGFPVWRHCREWMYGVHPKGFRSAFGFNTNVWAARRKSATTAAAPVRHLRLQGVAALFDETQDMRVWTSIRRPGVGIGLINCNNIGSGHLQLFRCPCPAAAPSTCPKEQQLVARLATEGKMPFTETKSAASSR
;
A
#
# COMPACT_ATOMS: atom_id res chain seq x y z
N MET A 1 -12.82 -28.51 59.67
CA MET A 1 -11.75 -28.23 60.65
C MET A 1 -10.87 -27.15 60.10
N ALA A 2 -10.67 -26.10 60.89
CA ALA A 2 -9.96 -24.87 60.55
C ALA A 2 -8.43 -25.09 60.39
N PRO A 3 -7.71 -24.09 59.85
CA PRO A 3 -6.44 -24.18 59.11
C PRO A 3 -5.24 -23.63 59.92
N HIS A 4 -4.00 -23.60 59.37
CA HIS A 4 -2.91 -22.64 59.69
C HIS A 4 -1.71 -22.89 58.72
N GLN A 5 -1.31 -21.93 57.88
CA GLN A 5 -0.26 -20.88 58.06
C GLN A 5 1.19 -21.41 58.08
N ARG A 6 2.06 -21.10 57.11
CA ARG A 6 2.86 -19.86 56.81
C ARG A 6 4.16 -19.73 57.62
N TRP A 7 5.07 -18.90 57.08
CA TRP A 7 6.42 -18.46 57.50
C TRP A 7 7.56 -19.20 56.75
N GLY A 8 8.58 -18.58 56.15
CA GLY A 8 8.99 -17.17 56.03
C GLY A 8 10.53 -17.07 55.96
N ALA A 9 11.06 -16.22 55.06
CA ALA A 9 12.43 -15.64 55.03
C ALA A 9 13.65 -16.60 54.87
N SER A 10 14.84 -16.23 54.40
CA SER A 10 15.47 -15.17 53.60
C SER A 10 16.99 -15.48 53.58
N SER A 11 17.75 -14.87 52.64
CA SER A 11 19.19 -14.54 52.71
C SER A 11 20.24 -15.46 52.04
N ASN A 12 21.01 -14.77 51.16
CA ASN A 12 22.47 -14.69 51.03
C ASN A 12 23.30 -15.70 50.22
N GLU A 13 23.89 -15.12 49.16
CA GLU A 13 25.32 -15.02 48.84
C GLU A 13 26.08 -16.14 48.11
N ALA A 14 26.82 -15.65 47.10
CA ALA A 14 28.13 -16.05 46.59
C ALA A 14 28.26 -17.25 45.60
N SER A 15 28.66 -16.85 44.37
CA SER A 15 29.36 -17.56 43.28
C SER A 15 30.65 -18.30 43.77
N PRO A 16 31.45 -19.03 42.93
CA PRO A 16 31.40 -19.22 41.47
C PRO A 16 31.72 -20.66 40.94
N GLY A 17 31.45 -20.87 39.64
CA GLY A 17 32.27 -21.69 38.72
C GLY A 17 32.26 -23.22 38.86
N GLU A 18 31.71 -23.92 37.87
CA GLU A 18 32.51 -24.88 37.05
C GLU A 18 31.70 -25.54 35.92
N ARG A 19 32.32 -25.47 34.74
CA ARG A 19 32.16 -26.24 33.49
C ARG A 19 31.30 -27.51 33.56
N LYS A 20 30.26 -27.59 32.71
CA LYS A 20 29.88 -28.87 32.06
C LYS A 20 29.51 -28.70 30.58
N ARG A 21 30.43 -29.25 29.76
CA ARG A 21 30.31 -29.94 28.47
C ARG A 21 29.01 -29.81 27.68
N GLY A 22 29.20 -29.44 26.42
CA GLY A 22 28.18 -29.39 25.39
C GLY A 22 27.51 -30.73 25.11
N ARG A 23 26.25 -30.62 24.69
CA ARG A 23 25.53 -31.62 23.92
C ARG A 23 25.27 -31.04 22.54
N ARG A 24 25.98 -31.59 21.54
CA ARG A 24 25.56 -31.54 20.14
C ARG A 24 24.24 -32.30 20.04
N ILE A 25 23.16 -31.61 19.70
CA ILE A 25 21.94 -32.26 19.23
C ILE A 25 22.07 -32.33 17.72
N ALA A 26 22.34 -33.53 17.22
CA ALA A 26 22.13 -33.88 15.83
C ALA A 26 20.62 -33.98 15.61
N VAL A 27 20.05 -33.08 14.80
CA VAL A 27 18.72 -33.28 14.23
C VAL A 27 18.93 -33.80 12.81
N LEU A 28 18.50 -35.04 12.63
CA LEU A 28 18.45 -35.77 11.38
C LEU A 28 17.57 -35.01 10.38
N ALA A 29 18.18 -34.67 9.25
CA ALA A 29 17.49 -34.33 8.02
C ALA A 29 16.82 -35.61 7.46
N SER A 30 15.54 -35.52 7.10
CA SER A 30 14.94 -36.48 6.17
C SER A 30 13.76 -35.87 5.42
N SER A 31 13.79 -36.10 4.10
CA SER A 31 12.74 -35.90 3.08
C SER A 31 12.35 -34.43 2.85
N TRP A 32 12.29 -33.87 1.64
CA TRP A 32 11.57 -34.32 0.43
C TRP A 32 12.19 -33.72 -0.86
N ILE A 33 12.71 -34.56 -1.77
CA ILE A 33 12.88 -34.35 -3.24
C ILE A 33 12.80 -35.77 -3.86
N PRO A 34 11.96 -36.04 -4.89
CA PRO A 34 12.30 -35.89 -6.31
C PRO A 34 11.27 -34.99 -7.01
N TRP A 35 11.55 -34.25 -8.09
CA TRP A 35 11.83 -34.76 -9.44
C TRP A 35 12.58 -33.72 -10.28
N LEU A 36 13.66 -34.14 -10.96
CA LEU A 36 14.20 -33.48 -12.17
C LEU A 36 14.75 -34.55 -13.13
N LEU A 37 14.01 -34.78 -14.24
CA LEU A 37 14.43 -34.91 -15.67
C LEU A 37 15.48 -36.01 -16.06
N PRO A 38 15.83 -36.29 -17.36
CA PRO A 38 15.51 -35.62 -18.65
C PRO A 38 15.32 -36.53 -19.91
N PHE A 39 15.20 -35.84 -21.08
CA PHE A 39 15.56 -36.16 -22.49
C PHE A 39 14.36 -36.13 -23.48
N VAL A 40 14.41 -35.65 -24.74
CA VAL A 40 15.17 -34.67 -25.56
C VAL A 40 14.64 -34.83 -27.01
N ALA A 41 14.69 -33.77 -27.83
CA ALA A 41 14.46 -33.71 -29.30
C ALA A 41 12.99 -33.78 -29.77
N LEU A 42 12.49 -32.94 -30.69
CA LEU A 42 13.12 -32.55 -31.96
C LEU A 42 12.69 -31.14 -32.43
N ALA A 43 13.63 -30.40 -33.02
CA ALA A 43 13.42 -29.17 -33.77
C ALA A 43 12.98 -29.44 -35.23
N LEU A 44 12.18 -28.53 -35.80
CA LEU A 44 12.21 -28.03 -37.19
C LEU A 44 10.83 -27.48 -37.58
N LEU A 45 10.72 -26.18 -37.86
CA LEU A 45 10.35 -25.65 -39.19
C LEU A 45 10.31 -24.11 -39.18
N LEU A 46 11.24 -23.55 -39.95
CA LEU A 46 11.29 -22.16 -40.41
C LEU A 46 10.15 -21.88 -41.41
N GLY A 47 9.67 -20.63 -41.42
CA GLY A 47 8.74 -20.14 -42.42
C GLY A 47 8.67 -18.61 -42.45
N LEU A 48 9.69 -18.00 -43.06
CA LEU A 48 9.73 -16.60 -43.49
C LEU A 48 8.43 -16.16 -44.21
N ARG A 49 7.93 -14.96 -43.90
CA ARG A 49 7.37 -14.04 -44.91
C ARG A 49 7.33 -12.60 -44.40
N SER A 50 8.32 -11.85 -44.85
CA SER A 50 8.31 -10.41 -45.02
C SER A 50 7.28 -10.01 -46.08
N SER A 51 6.57 -8.90 -45.86
CA SER A 51 5.87 -8.18 -46.92
C SER A 51 5.93 -6.69 -46.63
N LEU A 52 6.72 -6.04 -47.48
CA LEU A 52 6.86 -4.61 -47.65
C LEU A 52 5.49 -3.96 -47.87
N VAL A 53 5.18 -2.92 -47.11
CA VAL A 53 4.18 -1.92 -47.51
C VAL A 53 4.93 -0.73 -48.11
N ARG A 54 4.57 -0.47 -49.37
CA ARG A 54 5.03 0.60 -50.24
C ARG A 54 4.95 1.97 -49.58
N VAL A 55 6.06 2.70 -49.68
CA VAL A 55 6.08 4.15 -49.78
C VAL A 55 5.40 4.54 -51.09
N GLN A 56 4.34 5.34 -51.00
CA GLN A 56 3.89 6.19 -52.09
C GLN A 56 3.83 7.62 -51.58
N GLY A 57 4.77 8.42 -52.06
CA GLY A 57 4.69 9.87 -52.00
C GLY A 57 3.57 10.36 -52.90
N GLY A 58 2.76 11.25 -52.34
CA GLY A 58 1.85 12.11 -53.07
C GLY A 58 2.09 13.52 -52.58
N SER A 59 2.95 14.24 -53.30
CA SER A 59 3.00 15.69 -53.27
C SER A 59 1.73 16.21 -53.92
N ASP A 60 0.90 16.96 -53.20
CA ASP A 60 0.02 17.94 -53.82
C ASP A 60 -0.15 19.12 -52.88
N GLY A 61 0.22 20.28 -53.42
CA GLY A 61 0.11 21.57 -52.76
C GLY A 61 -1.35 22.01 -52.67
N GLY A 62 -1.70 22.55 -51.52
CA GLY A 62 -2.94 23.27 -51.29
C GLY A 62 -2.67 24.36 -50.27
N GLY A 63 -2.18 25.51 -50.75
CA GLY A 63 -2.15 26.72 -49.95
C GLY A 63 -3.58 27.11 -49.58
N VAL A 64 -3.88 27.16 -48.29
CA VAL A 64 -5.11 27.78 -47.77
C VAL A 64 -4.72 28.78 -46.69
N ALA A 65 -5.25 29.98 -46.90
CA ALA A 65 -5.11 31.23 -46.19
C ALA A 65 -4.86 31.15 -44.68
N ALA A 66 -3.95 32.01 -44.23
CA ALA A 66 -3.84 32.44 -42.84
C ALA A 66 -5.17 33.03 -42.36
N ALA A 67 -5.76 32.40 -41.35
CA ALA A 67 -6.79 32.98 -40.49
C ALA A 67 -6.13 33.43 -39.17
N PRO A 68 -6.64 34.47 -38.50
CA PRO A 68 -5.86 35.26 -37.55
C PRO A 68 -5.60 34.47 -36.27
N ALA A 69 -4.38 34.66 -35.74
CA ALA A 69 -4.03 34.27 -34.38
C ALA A 69 -5.12 34.75 -33.41
N ALA A 70 -5.79 33.82 -32.74
CA ALA A 70 -6.55 34.13 -31.55
C ALA A 70 -5.54 34.61 -30.50
N ALA A 71 -5.41 35.92 -30.38
CA ALA A 71 -4.62 36.56 -29.35
C ALA A 71 -5.06 36.00 -28.00
N ALA A 72 -4.13 35.37 -27.28
CA ALA A 72 -4.27 35.18 -25.85
C ALA A 72 -4.59 36.55 -25.25
N GLY A 73 -5.76 36.68 -24.63
CA GLY A 73 -6.19 37.93 -24.01
C GLY A 73 -5.13 38.42 -23.01
N PRO A 74 -4.95 39.75 -22.86
CA PRO A 74 -3.95 40.28 -21.96
C PRO A 74 -4.19 39.80 -20.53
N ILE A 75 -3.10 39.38 -19.86
CA ILE A 75 -3.06 39.04 -18.44
C ILE A 75 -3.46 40.30 -17.64
N ASN A 76 -4.72 40.35 -17.22
CA ASN A 76 -5.39 41.58 -16.81
C ASN A 76 -5.35 41.86 -15.29
N SER A 77 -4.74 41.00 -14.48
CA SER A 77 -4.54 41.29 -13.05
C SER A 77 -3.09 41.17 -12.61
N GLU A 78 -2.68 42.07 -11.73
CA GLU A 78 -1.36 42.12 -11.10
C GLU A 78 -1.06 40.82 -10.33
N HIS A 79 -2.10 40.21 -9.74
CA HIS A 79 -2.04 38.89 -9.09
C HIS A 79 -1.69 37.76 -10.06
N GLN A 80 -2.23 37.74 -11.28
CA GLN A 80 -1.88 36.72 -12.27
C GLN A 80 -0.43 36.85 -12.75
N ARG A 81 0.08 38.09 -12.90
CA ARG A 81 1.49 38.31 -13.26
C ARG A 81 2.44 37.89 -12.15
N ALA A 82 2.08 38.17 -10.89
CA ALA A 82 2.86 37.74 -9.72
C ALA A 82 2.89 36.21 -9.60
N ALA A 83 1.77 35.53 -9.83
CA ALA A 83 1.70 34.06 -9.81
C ALA A 83 2.56 33.42 -10.91
N VAL A 84 2.52 33.96 -12.14
CA VAL A 84 3.35 33.49 -13.26
C VAL A 84 4.85 33.72 -12.98
N ALA A 85 5.21 34.87 -12.41
CA ALA A 85 6.60 35.15 -12.04
C ALA A 85 7.11 34.24 -10.91
N ALA A 86 6.30 33.97 -9.89
CA ALA A 86 6.63 33.03 -8.82
C ALA A 86 6.78 31.59 -9.33
N ALA A 87 5.89 31.15 -10.23
CA ALA A 87 6.00 29.84 -10.88
C ALA A 87 7.27 29.72 -11.73
N ALA A 88 7.63 30.78 -12.48
CA ALA A 88 8.87 30.82 -13.27
C ALA A 88 10.13 30.80 -12.38
N ALA A 89 10.13 31.53 -11.26
CA ALA A 89 11.24 31.52 -10.30
C ALA A 89 11.39 30.14 -9.61
N ALA A 90 10.29 29.51 -9.22
CA ALA A 90 10.28 28.16 -8.67
C ALA A 90 10.79 27.13 -9.69
N ALA A 91 10.37 27.23 -10.95
CA ALA A 91 10.86 26.39 -12.04
C ALA A 91 12.37 26.57 -12.30
N ALA A 92 12.87 27.81 -12.26
CA ALA A 92 14.29 28.11 -12.45
C ALA A 92 15.16 27.60 -11.28
N ALA A 93 14.75 27.82 -10.04
CA ALA A 93 15.43 27.28 -8.86
C ALA A 93 15.49 25.75 -8.90
N ARG A 94 14.41 25.12 -9.38
CA ARG A 94 14.29 23.67 -9.53
C ARG A 94 15.15 23.12 -10.67
N ALA A 95 15.25 23.83 -11.79
CA ALA A 95 16.17 23.48 -12.87
C ALA A 95 17.63 23.44 -12.39
N GLU A 96 18.03 24.32 -11.47
CA GLU A 96 19.38 24.28 -10.91
C GLU A 96 19.60 23.20 -9.83
N LEU A 97 18.56 22.81 -9.11
CA LEU A 97 18.56 21.65 -8.21
C LEU A 97 18.74 20.32 -8.96
N TYR A 98 18.21 20.23 -10.18
CA TYR A 98 18.30 19.03 -11.03
C TYR A 98 19.41 19.05 -12.05
N LYS A 99 20.30 20.05 -12.00
CA LYS A 99 21.45 20.10 -12.90
C LYS A 99 22.32 18.87 -12.63
N VAL A 100 22.40 17.98 -13.62
CA VAL A 100 23.29 16.82 -13.59
C VAL A 100 24.72 17.30 -13.38
N ARG A 101 25.37 16.82 -12.34
CA ARG A 101 26.76 17.15 -12.02
C ARG A 101 27.57 15.87 -11.98
N SER A 102 28.81 15.95 -12.44
CA SER A 102 29.82 14.96 -12.09
C SER A 102 30.27 15.24 -10.66
N GLN A 103 30.03 14.32 -9.74
CA GLN A 103 30.40 14.41 -8.34
C GLN A 103 31.41 13.33 -7.98
N CYS A 104 32.44 13.75 -7.25
CA CYS A 104 33.48 12.87 -6.76
C CYS A 104 34.15 13.54 -5.56
N SER A 105 33.85 13.06 -4.35
CA SER A 105 34.42 13.63 -3.12
C SER A 105 35.33 12.67 -2.35
N ASN A 106 35.17 11.35 -2.51
CA ASN A 106 35.85 10.34 -1.68
C ASN A 106 35.75 10.61 -0.18
N THR A 107 34.62 11.17 0.26
CA THR A 107 34.38 11.53 1.67
C THR A 107 33.79 10.38 2.49
N CYS A 108 33.39 9.29 1.86
CA CYS A 108 32.92 8.11 2.57
C CYS A 108 34.06 7.46 3.36
N PHE A 109 33.76 6.91 4.54
CA PHE A 109 34.77 6.23 5.36
C PHE A 109 35.31 4.94 4.73
N LYS A 110 34.60 4.41 3.73
CA LYS A 110 35.01 3.26 2.92
C LYS A 110 35.67 3.62 1.61
N ALA A 111 35.73 4.91 1.26
CA ALA A 111 36.29 5.30 -0.02
C ALA A 111 37.76 4.89 -0.14
N LEU A 112 38.15 4.50 -1.36
CA LEU A 112 39.53 4.12 -1.73
C LEU A 112 40.00 2.78 -1.12
N ASP A 113 39.08 1.87 -0.80
CA ASP A 113 39.40 0.52 -0.35
C ASP A 113 39.37 -0.52 -1.50
N GLY A 114 39.13 -0.07 -2.74
CA GLY A 114 39.02 -0.90 -3.94
C GLY A 114 37.62 -1.49 -4.13
N ILE A 115 36.64 -1.06 -3.32
CA ILE A 115 35.28 -1.56 -3.33
C ILE A 115 34.30 -0.43 -3.58
N CYS A 116 33.53 -0.51 -4.67
CA CYS A 116 32.42 0.42 -4.87
C CYS A 116 31.32 0.16 -3.82
N ASP A 117 31.28 1.02 -2.80
CA ASP A 117 30.41 0.92 -1.62
C ASP A 117 29.19 1.86 -1.68
N GLU A 118 29.00 2.53 -2.82
CA GLU A 118 27.78 3.30 -3.17
C GLU A 118 26.65 2.41 -3.73
N GLY A 119 26.81 1.08 -3.73
CA GLY A 119 25.82 0.14 -4.24
C GLY A 119 25.70 0.10 -5.78
N ARG A 120 26.45 0.94 -6.50
CA ARG A 120 26.60 0.87 -7.95
C ARG A 120 27.52 -0.30 -8.32
N PRO A 121 27.36 -0.88 -9.51
CA PRO A 121 28.38 -1.76 -10.03
C PRO A 121 29.70 -1.00 -10.30
N PRO A 122 30.85 -1.65 -10.13
CA PRO A 122 32.16 -1.01 -10.29
C PRO A 122 32.41 -0.50 -11.73
N SER A 123 33.05 0.66 -11.85
CA SER A 123 33.28 1.39 -13.11
C SER A 123 34.17 0.67 -14.13
N ASN A 124 35.06 -0.23 -13.68
CA ASN A 124 35.95 -1.02 -14.54
C ASN A 124 35.26 -2.16 -15.31
N ALA A 125 33.94 -2.33 -15.14
CA ALA A 125 33.17 -3.25 -15.94
C ALA A 125 32.90 -2.61 -17.31
N THR A 126 33.80 -2.79 -18.29
CA THR A 126 33.43 -2.66 -19.71
C THR A 126 32.35 -3.70 -20.02
N LEU A 127 31.09 -3.33 -19.76
CA LEU A 127 29.95 -4.19 -20.00
C LEU A 127 29.38 -3.86 -21.39
N PRO A 128 29.25 -4.86 -22.27
CA PRO A 128 28.37 -4.76 -23.42
C PRO A 128 27.00 -4.31 -22.93
N SER A 129 26.34 -3.42 -23.69
CA SER A 129 24.94 -3.05 -23.47
C SER A 129 24.10 -4.31 -23.25
N GLY A 130 23.66 -4.55 -22.02
CA GLY A 130 22.75 -5.67 -21.67
C GLY A 130 23.31 -6.80 -20.79
N THR A 131 24.53 -6.72 -20.25
CA THR A 131 24.99 -7.68 -19.22
C THR A 131 24.91 -7.11 -17.81
N ASP A 132 24.16 -7.79 -16.94
CA ASP A 132 24.00 -7.53 -15.50
C ASP A 132 25.35 -7.31 -14.82
N ALA A 133 25.65 -6.07 -14.49
CA ALA A 133 26.72 -5.79 -13.57
C ALA A 133 26.32 -6.36 -12.19
N GLN A 134 27.00 -7.44 -11.80
CA GLN A 134 26.60 -8.24 -10.66
C GLN A 134 26.89 -7.49 -9.35
N LEU A 135 25.88 -7.45 -8.48
CA LEU A 135 26.05 -7.03 -7.10
C LEU A 135 26.98 -8.04 -6.38
N ARG A 136 27.70 -7.59 -5.36
CA ARG A 136 28.75 -8.39 -4.70
C ARG A 136 28.21 -9.63 -4.00
N GLY A 137 26.94 -9.60 -3.66
CA GLY A 137 26.27 -10.63 -2.91
C GLY A 137 26.55 -10.55 -1.42
N VAL A 138 25.52 -10.78 -0.62
CA VAL A 138 25.59 -10.82 0.84
C VAL A 138 24.83 -12.05 1.31
N GLU A 139 25.38 -12.80 2.28
CA GLU A 139 24.75 -13.99 2.85
C GLU A 139 24.29 -15.03 1.80
N GLY A 140 25.06 -15.19 0.72
CA GLY A 140 24.73 -16.10 -0.39
C GLY A 140 23.69 -15.55 -1.37
N ASN A 141 23.14 -14.36 -1.13
CA ASN A 141 22.25 -13.66 -2.05
C ASN A 141 23.06 -12.75 -2.98
N SER A 142 23.39 -13.25 -4.18
CA SER A 142 24.17 -12.51 -5.21
C SER A 142 23.50 -11.24 -5.76
N GLN A 143 22.26 -10.97 -5.36
CA GLN A 143 21.49 -9.84 -5.84
C GLN A 143 21.38 -8.69 -4.84
N VAL A 144 22.04 -8.81 -3.69
CA VAL A 144 22.08 -7.78 -2.64
C VAL A 144 23.52 -7.36 -2.40
N SER A 145 23.75 -6.10 -2.08
CA SER A 145 25.05 -5.60 -1.60
C SER A 145 24.87 -4.68 -0.43
N GLU A 146 25.85 -4.64 0.47
CA GLU A 146 25.91 -3.63 1.51
C GLU A 146 26.06 -2.24 0.88
N LEU A 147 25.41 -1.26 1.50
CA LEU A 147 25.45 0.14 1.11
C LEU A 147 26.05 0.94 2.26
N PHE A 148 27.31 1.36 2.09
CA PHE A 148 28.03 2.13 3.10
C PHE A 148 28.12 3.61 2.74
N CYS A 149 28.17 3.92 1.44
CA CYS A 149 28.46 5.25 0.92
C CYS A 149 27.26 5.86 0.20
N ASP A 150 27.15 7.18 0.28
CA ASP A 150 26.24 7.96 -0.55
C ASP A 150 26.79 8.12 -1.98
N LEU A 151 25.92 8.39 -2.94
CA LEU A 151 26.28 8.55 -4.35
C LEU A 151 27.33 9.66 -4.53
N GLY A 152 28.45 9.34 -5.20
CA GLY A 152 29.57 10.25 -5.45
C GLY A 152 30.58 10.39 -4.31
N THR A 153 30.36 9.73 -3.17
CA THR A 153 31.23 9.82 -1.98
C THR A 153 32.30 8.75 -1.91
N ASP A 154 32.28 7.77 -2.81
CA ASP A 154 33.28 6.72 -3.02
C ASP A 154 33.58 6.57 -4.54
N CYS A 155 33.84 7.72 -5.17
CA CYS A 155 34.12 7.77 -6.59
C CYS A 155 35.49 7.21 -6.99
N GLY A 156 36.41 7.05 -6.05
CA GLY A 156 37.71 6.43 -6.25
C GLY A 156 37.57 4.96 -6.65
N ASP A 157 36.59 4.27 -6.08
CA ASP A 157 36.30 2.86 -6.37
C ASP A 157 35.12 2.70 -7.34
N CYS A 158 34.07 3.54 -7.20
CA CYS A 158 32.88 3.48 -8.06
C CYS A 158 33.02 4.23 -9.40
N GLY A 159 34.06 5.05 -9.58
CA GLY A 159 34.07 6.10 -10.60
C GLY A 159 33.15 7.29 -10.24
N PRO A 160 33.30 8.44 -10.91
CA PRO A 160 32.49 9.62 -10.61
C PRO A 160 30.99 9.34 -10.75
N TRP A 161 30.18 9.88 -9.84
CA TRP A 161 28.73 9.88 -9.98
C TRP A 161 28.32 10.97 -10.96
N VAL A 162 27.59 10.61 -12.01
CA VAL A 162 27.05 11.58 -12.97
C VAL A 162 25.54 11.60 -12.80
N GLY A 163 25.06 12.56 -12.02
CA GLY A 163 23.66 12.64 -11.64
C GLY A 163 23.39 13.79 -10.68
N THR A 164 22.24 13.74 -10.03
CA THR A 164 21.90 14.58 -8.90
C THR A 164 22.20 13.84 -7.61
N VAL A 165 22.41 14.53 -6.50
CA VAL A 165 22.52 13.92 -5.16
C VAL A 165 21.43 14.48 -4.25
N PRO A 166 20.93 13.70 -3.28
CA PRO A 166 19.95 14.18 -2.32
C PRO A 166 20.49 15.39 -1.54
N GLY A 167 19.71 16.48 -1.46
CA GLY A 167 20.03 17.66 -0.66
C GLY A 167 19.30 17.69 0.69
N GLY A 168 19.63 18.63 1.58
CA GLY A 168 18.93 18.77 2.88
C GLY A 168 19.40 17.80 3.96
N TRP A 169 20.62 17.26 3.80
CA TRP A 169 21.25 16.33 4.74
C TRP A 169 22.41 16.97 5.53
N ASP A 170 22.51 18.31 5.51
CA ASP A 170 23.62 19.24 5.80
C ASP A 170 24.59 18.98 6.99
N SER A 171 24.38 17.94 7.80
CA SER A 171 25.37 17.41 8.76
C SER A 171 26.01 16.07 8.33
N TYR A 172 25.56 15.50 7.22
CA TYR A 172 25.94 14.20 6.70
C TYR A 172 26.23 14.31 5.21
N ALA A 173 27.00 13.36 4.68
CA ALA A 173 27.32 13.33 3.24
C ALA A 173 26.09 13.05 2.36
N GLY A 174 25.04 12.46 2.94
CA GLY A 174 23.78 12.13 2.29
C GLY A 174 22.89 11.24 3.17
N PRO A 175 21.78 10.72 2.62
CA PRO A 175 20.81 9.91 3.36
C PRO A 175 21.39 8.61 3.92
N VAL A 176 22.32 7.94 3.23
CA VAL A 176 22.95 6.69 3.73
C VAL A 176 23.80 6.99 4.94
N SER A 177 24.66 7.99 4.85
CA SER A 177 25.49 8.44 5.98
C SER A 177 24.63 8.83 7.18
N TRP A 178 23.50 9.53 6.96
CA TRP A 178 22.57 9.90 8.01
C TRP A 178 21.86 8.68 8.65
N LEU A 179 21.35 7.74 7.86
CA LEU A 179 20.72 6.51 8.36
C LEU A 179 21.67 5.70 9.24
N ARG A 180 22.91 5.53 8.78
CA ARG A 180 23.95 4.80 9.51
C ARG A 180 24.38 5.54 10.78
N GLY A 181 24.52 6.86 10.71
CA GLY A 181 24.99 7.68 11.82
C GLY A 181 23.96 7.95 12.91
N VAL A 182 22.70 8.23 12.54
CA VAL A 182 21.62 8.58 13.49
C VAL A 182 20.87 7.35 13.97
N HIS A 183 20.60 6.41 13.06
CA HIS A 183 19.76 5.24 13.36
C HIS A 183 20.54 3.94 13.52
N ASN A 184 21.87 3.95 13.37
CA ASN A 184 22.72 2.76 13.44
C ASN A 184 22.20 1.63 12.52
N ALA A 185 21.64 2.01 11.36
CA ALA A 185 21.01 1.07 10.44
C ALA A 185 22.07 0.40 9.54
N SER A 186 21.96 -0.91 9.36
CA SER A 186 22.65 -1.62 8.28
C SER A 186 21.85 -1.46 7.00
N VAL A 187 22.39 -0.69 6.06
CA VAL A 187 21.74 -0.38 4.78
C VAL A 187 22.30 -1.26 3.68
N TYR A 188 21.41 -1.70 2.79
CA TYR A 188 21.72 -2.56 1.65
C TYR A 188 21.06 -2.00 0.40
N VAL A 189 21.51 -2.49 -0.75
CA VAL A 189 20.90 -2.25 -2.05
C VAL A 189 20.50 -3.56 -2.70
N ARG A 190 19.34 -3.56 -3.35
CA ARG A 190 18.85 -4.68 -4.16
C ARG A 190 18.40 -4.17 -5.53
N ARG A 191 18.86 -4.83 -6.60
CA ARG A 191 18.26 -4.65 -7.93
C ARG A 191 16.84 -5.22 -7.91
N THR A 192 15.82 -4.50 -8.34
CA THR A 192 14.45 -5.04 -8.34
C THR A 192 14.22 -6.03 -9.49
N THR A 193 13.22 -6.89 -9.37
CA THR A 193 12.76 -7.85 -10.40
C THR A 193 11.49 -7.36 -11.09
N THR A 194 11.26 -6.04 -11.07
CA THR A 194 10.14 -5.37 -11.73
C THR A 194 10.36 -5.31 -13.25
N PRO A 195 9.32 -5.04 -14.07
CA PRO A 195 9.48 -4.94 -15.53
C PRO A 195 10.53 -3.92 -15.98
N LEU A 196 10.74 -2.85 -15.21
CA LEU A 196 11.81 -1.87 -15.39
C LEU A 196 12.70 -1.89 -14.14
N PRO A 197 13.74 -2.74 -14.10
CA PRO A 197 14.59 -2.92 -12.91
C PRO A 197 15.31 -1.64 -12.49
N PHE A 198 15.44 -1.44 -11.18
CA PHE A 198 16.21 -0.34 -10.58
C PHE A 198 16.87 -0.78 -9.28
N LEU A 199 17.78 0.03 -8.75
CA LEU A 199 18.40 -0.22 -7.45
C LEU A 199 17.53 0.39 -6.34
N ALA A 200 17.07 -0.44 -5.41
CA ALA A 200 16.31 -0.01 -4.24
C ALA A 200 17.18 -0.13 -2.98
N ALA A 201 17.23 0.95 -2.18
CA ALA A 201 17.82 0.89 -0.85
C ALA A 201 16.85 0.23 0.14
N ILE A 202 17.37 -0.67 0.96
CA ILE A 202 16.64 -1.43 1.97
C ILE A 202 17.47 -1.55 3.26
N VAL A 203 16.85 -2.04 4.34
CA VAL A 203 17.62 -2.47 5.53
C VAL A 203 17.80 -3.99 5.53
N HIS A 204 18.48 -4.52 6.55
CA HIS A 204 18.64 -5.96 6.70
C HIS A 204 17.27 -6.65 6.79
N HIS A 205 17.10 -7.78 6.09
CA HIS A 205 15.82 -8.48 6.00
C HIS A 205 15.29 -9.03 7.35
N THR A 206 16.16 -9.19 8.35
CA THR A 206 15.74 -9.56 9.71
C THR A 206 15.37 -8.37 10.59
N SER A 207 15.82 -7.16 10.23
CA SER A 207 15.44 -5.92 10.89
C SER A 207 14.10 -5.41 10.38
N ASP A 208 13.76 -5.70 9.13
CA ASP A 208 12.47 -5.35 8.55
C ASP A 208 11.88 -6.57 7.83
N PRO A 209 11.01 -7.34 8.50
CA PRO A 209 10.45 -8.58 7.98
C PRO A 209 9.37 -8.35 6.91
N ASP A 210 9.11 -7.09 6.55
CA ASP A 210 8.09 -6.71 5.57
C ASP A 210 8.74 -6.23 4.26
N VAL A 211 8.82 -4.91 4.04
CA VAL A 211 9.34 -4.28 2.82
C VAL A 211 10.71 -4.81 2.42
N SER A 212 11.67 -4.75 3.34
CA SER A 212 13.06 -5.14 3.06
C SER A 212 13.20 -6.64 2.87
N ALA A 213 12.49 -7.47 3.64
CA ALA A 213 12.53 -8.92 3.47
C ALA A 213 11.95 -9.36 2.11
N MET A 214 10.86 -8.74 1.67
CA MET A 214 10.26 -8.99 0.36
C MET A 214 11.23 -8.65 -0.77
N LEU A 215 11.84 -7.46 -0.72
CA LEU A 215 12.84 -7.05 -1.71
C LEU A 215 14.10 -7.92 -1.64
N TRP A 216 14.62 -8.23 -0.46
CA TRP A 216 15.80 -9.06 -0.27
C TRP A 216 15.62 -10.43 -0.95
N HIS A 217 14.56 -11.15 -0.62
CA HIS A 217 14.35 -12.52 -1.10
C HIS A 217 13.82 -12.60 -2.53
N TYR A 218 12.98 -11.65 -2.96
CA TYR A 218 12.23 -11.77 -4.22
C TYR A 218 12.51 -10.67 -5.23
N GLY A 219 13.06 -9.54 -4.79
CA GLY A 219 13.33 -8.37 -5.62
C GLY A 219 12.09 -7.57 -6.01
N ALA A 220 10.91 -7.94 -5.50
CA ALA A 220 9.66 -7.25 -5.77
C ALA A 220 8.78 -7.26 -4.52
N MET A 221 8.01 -6.18 -4.35
CA MET A 221 6.93 -6.08 -3.37
C MET A 221 5.59 -6.21 -4.07
N GLU A 222 4.62 -6.79 -3.36
CA GLU A 222 3.22 -6.95 -3.78
C GLU A 222 3.07 -7.15 -5.30
N GLY A 223 3.46 -8.33 -5.79
CA GLY A 223 3.49 -8.64 -7.22
C GLY A 223 2.20 -8.28 -7.98
N GLY A 224 1.03 -8.44 -7.38
CA GLY A 224 -0.25 -8.02 -7.98
C GLY A 224 -0.41 -6.51 -8.12
N VAL A 225 -0.02 -5.75 -7.09
CA VAL A 225 0.00 -4.27 -7.10
C VAL A 225 0.98 -3.76 -8.16
N THR A 226 2.16 -4.36 -8.23
CA THR A 226 3.16 -4.06 -9.27
C THR A 226 2.62 -4.35 -10.67
N ARG A 227 1.89 -5.45 -10.88
CA ARG A 227 1.26 -5.79 -12.17
C ARG A 227 0.17 -4.80 -12.56
N VAL A 228 -0.66 -4.34 -11.62
CA VAL A 228 -1.65 -3.28 -11.86
C VAL A 228 -0.95 -1.99 -12.27
N LEU A 229 0.12 -1.59 -11.56
CA LEU A 229 0.89 -0.39 -11.87
C LEU A 229 1.51 -0.46 -13.26
N HIS A 230 2.11 -1.60 -13.65
CA HIS A 230 2.57 -1.84 -15.02
C HIS A 230 1.45 -1.66 -16.04
N THR A 231 0.31 -2.32 -15.82
CA THR A 231 -0.83 -2.30 -16.75
C THR A 231 -1.42 -0.90 -16.93
N VAL A 232 -1.45 -0.10 -15.87
CA VAL A 232 -1.99 1.26 -15.90
C VAL A 232 -1.02 2.26 -16.54
N LEU A 233 0.28 2.12 -16.29
CA LEU A 233 1.27 3.15 -16.66
C LEU A 233 1.97 2.88 -17.99
N ASP A 234 2.14 1.62 -18.40
CA ASP A 234 2.88 1.29 -19.61
C ASP A 234 2.27 1.94 -20.86
N GLY A 235 3.05 2.79 -21.52
CA GLY A 235 2.62 3.57 -22.68
C GLY A 235 1.56 4.65 -22.41
N GLN A 236 1.19 4.93 -21.15
CA GLN A 236 0.13 5.90 -20.81
C GLN A 236 0.63 7.17 -20.15
N CYS A 237 1.92 7.26 -19.83
CA CYS A 237 2.47 8.41 -19.11
C CYS A 237 2.65 9.69 -19.95
N GLU A 238 2.46 9.63 -21.27
CA GLU A 238 2.51 10.80 -22.17
C GLU A 238 1.15 11.00 -22.84
N VAL A 239 0.68 12.25 -22.89
CA VAL A 239 -0.56 12.66 -23.55
C VAL A 239 -0.30 13.89 -24.42
N ASP A 240 -1.04 14.02 -25.52
CA ASP A 240 -0.99 15.22 -26.34
C ASP A 240 -1.60 16.40 -25.58
N ASP A 241 -0.90 17.54 -25.54
CA ASP A 241 -1.32 18.69 -24.71
C ASP A 241 -2.53 19.46 -25.29
N GLY A 242 -3.03 19.06 -26.47
CA GLY A 242 -4.22 19.65 -27.11
C GLY A 242 -4.10 21.14 -27.49
N ALA A 243 -3.05 21.83 -27.06
CA ALA A 243 -2.71 23.18 -27.45
C ALA A 243 -2.28 23.21 -28.94
N GLN A 244 -2.71 24.24 -29.67
CA GLN A 244 -2.30 24.50 -31.06
C GLN A 244 -0.77 24.67 -31.10
N GLY A 245 -0.03 23.57 -31.33
CA GLY A 245 1.43 23.53 -31.19
C GLY A 245 2.04 22.17 -30.84
N GLY A 246 1.26 21.10 -30.63
CA GLY A 246 1.76 19.71 -30.72
C GLY A 246 2.79 19.28 -29.66
N GLY A 247 2.75 19.84 -28.45
CA GLY A 247 3.58 19.38 -27.33
C GLY A 247 3.02 18.11 -26.67
N ARG A 248 3.91 17.19 -26.25
CA ARG A 248 3.55 16.09 -25.35
C ARG A 248 3.70 16.52 -23.89
N ARG A 249 2.70 16.21 -23.08
CA ARG A 249 2.71 16.45 -21.63
C ARG A 249 2.73 15.12 -20.88
N ARG A 250 3.42 15.09 -19.75
CA ARG A 250 3.46 13.92 -18.86
C ARG A 250 2.27 13.88 -17.91
N ARG A 251 1.66 12.70 -17.78
CA ARG A 251 0.69 12.38 -16.73
C ARG A 251 1.38 12.31 -15.37
N LEU A 252 0.58 12.39 -14.32
CA LEU A 252 1.01 12.50 -12.94
C LEU A 252 0.52 11.30 -12.12
N VAL A 253 1.43 10.71 -11.35
CA VAL A 253 1.11 9.73 -10.30
C VAL A 253 1.26 10.41 -8.95
N LEU A 254 0.30 10.17 -8.06
CA LEU A 254 0.37 10.55 -6.66
C LEU A 254 0.67 9.28 -5.86
N ASP A 255 1.83 9.21 -5.21
CA ASP A 255 2.24 8.09 -4.34
C ASP A 255 2.17 8.56 -2.88
N VAL A 256 1.10 8.18 -2.19
CA VAL A 256 0.84 8.55 -0.80
C VAL A 256 1.29 7.41 0.12
N GLY A 257 2.13 7.76 1.11
CA GLY A 257 2.89 6.75 1.85
C GLY A 257 3.96 6.14 0.93
N ALA A 258 4.81 7.00 0.38
CA ALA A 258 5.79 6.61 -0.62
C ALA A 258 6.93 5.76 -0.03
N ASN A 259 7.14 5.83 1.29
CA ASN A 259 7.99 4.92 2.05
C ASN A 259 9.41 4.83 1.45
N PHE A 260 9.86 3.67 0.98
CA PHE A 260 11.21 3.50 0.37
C PHE A 260 11.28 3.92 -1.10
N GLY A 261 10.18 4.42 -1.68
CA GLY A 261 10.13 4.89 -3.06
C GLY A 261 9.96 3.80 -4.12
N TYR A 262 9.58 2.56 -3.73
CA TYR A 262 9.44 1.43 -4.66
C TYR A 262 8.41 1.71 -5.76
N TYR A 263 7.22 2.22 -5.42
CA TYR A 263 6.20 2.58 -6.41
C TYR A 263 6.51 3.91 -7.10
N THR A 264 7.06 4.88 -6.37
CA THR A 264 7.54 6.16 -6.90
C THR A 264 8.50 5.98 -8.07
N VAL A 265 9.57 5.19 -7.90
CA VAL A 265 10.58 5.00 -8.96
C VAL A 265 10.01 4.21 -10.13
N GLN A 266 9.19 3.18 -9.89
CA GLN A 266 8.53 2.46 -10.98
C GLN A 266 7.68 3.39 -11.85
N ALA A 267 6.83 4.21 -11.25
CA ALA A 267 5.99 5.15 -11.97
C ALA A 267 6.83 6.14 -12.80
N ALA A 268 7.93 6.64 -12.23
CA ALA A 268 8.83 7.55 -12.93
C ALA A 268 9.57 6.87 -14.10
N LEU A 269 9.93 5.59 -13.97
CA LEU A 269 10.56 4.79 -15.04
C LEU A 269 9.61 4.53 -16.22
N TYR A 270 8.30 4.39 -15.98
CA TYR A 270 7.29 4.37 -17.05
C TYR A 270 7.11 5.72 -17.76
N GLY A 271 7.79 6.78 -17.30
CA GLY A 271 7.78 8.10 -17.92
C GLY A 271 6.80 9.09 -17.29
N CYS A 272 6.11 8.72 -16.22
CA CYS A 272 5.19 9.62 -15.52
C CYS A 272 5.95 10.64 -14.68
N ARG A 273 5.33 11.80 -14.44
CA ARG A 273 5.69 12.63 -13.28
C ARG A 273 5.12 11.98 -12.02
N VAL A 274 5.77 12.18 -10.88
CA VAL A 274 5.34 11.63 -9.60
C VAL A 274 5.40 12.71 -8.53
N VAL A 275 4.36 12.81 -7.71
CA VAL A 275 4.44 13.45 -6.39
C VAL A 275 4.40 12.34 -5.34
N ALA A 276 5.47 12.21 -4.58
CA ALA A 276 5.67 11.21 -3.54
C ALA A 276 5.54 11.87 -2.17
N PHE A 277 4.54 11.46 -1.38
CA PHE A 277 4.32 11.98 -0.03
C PHE A 277 4.93 11.04 1.00
N GLU A 278 5.99 11.48 1.67
CA GLU A 278 6.65 10.77 2.76
C GLU A 278 7.12 11.73 3.86
N PRO A 279 6.31 11.92 4.92
CA PRO A 279 6.63 12.83 6.01
C PRO A 279 7.67 12.26 6.99
N VAL A 280 7.86 10.93 7.05
CA VAL A 280 8.83 10.31 7.95
C VAL A 280 10.21 10.38 7.32
N ARG A 281 11.04 11.31 7.83
CA ARG A 281 12.41 11.55 7.34
C ARG A 281 13.25 10.28 7.21
N LYS A 282 13.05 9.33 8.13
CA LYS A 282 13.74 8.02 8.13
C LYS A 282 13.44 7.19 6.88
N PHE A 283 12.19 7.16 6.43
CA PHE A 283 11.78 6.43 5.22
C PHE A 283 12.13 7.21 3.97
N ARG A 284 11.95 8.54 4.03
CA ARG A 284 12.36 9.46 2.96
C ARG A 284 13.84 9.34 2.58
N ALA A 285 14.72 9.01 3.53
CA ALA A 285 16.13 8.76 3.25
C ALA A 285 16.34 7.64 2.21
N PHE A 286 15.60 6.52 2.32
CA PHE A 286 15.66 5.42 1.33
C PHE A 286 15.03 5.84 0.00
N LEU A 287 13.90 6.55 0.05
CA LEU A 287 13.23 7.07 -1.13
C LEU A 287 14.13 7.99 -1.94
N GLU A 288 14.73 9.00 -1.31
CA GLU A 288 15.59 9.96 -1.97
C GLU A 288 16.82 9.26 -2.56
N TRP A 289 17.48 8.38 -1.81
CA TRP A 289 18.59 7.61 -2.37
C TRP A 289 18.15 6.81 -3.61
N THR A 290 17.02 6.09 -3.51
CA THR A 290 16.49 5.22 -4.58
C THR A 290 16.09 6.01 -5.84
N VAL A 291 15.47 7.18 -5.66
CA VAL A 291 15.11 8.11 -6.75
C VAL A 291 16.36 8.63 -7.48
N HIS A 292 17.39 9.00 -6.71
CA HIS A 292 18.65 9.49 -7.26
C HIS A 292 19.45 8.38 -7.96
N ALA A 293 19.55 7.20 -7.35
CA ALA A 293 20.23 6.04 -7.93
C ALA A 293 19.56 5.57 -9.24
N ALA A 294 18.24 5.69 -9.34
CA ALA A 294 17.49 5.38 -10.55
C ALA A 294 17.58 6.45 -11.65
N GLY A 295 18.11 7.65 -11.34
CA GLY A 295 18.27 8.72 -12.32
C GLY A 295 16.95 9.30 -12.84
N VAL A 296 15.91 9.33 -11.99
CA VAL A 296 14.55 9.79 -12.35
C VAL A 296 14.12 11.07 -11.62
N VAL A 297 15.09 11.77 -11.04
CA VAL A 297 14.87 12.91 -10.12
C VAL A 297 14.10 14.05 -10.78
N GLU A 298 14.27 14.26 -12.09
CA GLU A 298 13.56 15.29 -12.85
C GLU A 298 12.05 15.03 -12.97
N ARG A 299 11.60 13.80 -12.68
CA ARG A 299 10.19 13.39 -12.74
C ARG A 299 9.54 13.31 -11.37
N VAL A 300 10.33 13.25 -10.29
CA VAL A 300 9.83 13.00 -8.94
C VAL A 300 9.88 14.27 -8.10
N TYR A 301 8.75 14.61 -7.48
CA TYR A 301 8.64 15.62 -6.44
C TYR A 301 8.37 14.94 -5.11
N VAL A 302 9.31 15.06 -4.17
CA VAL A 302 9.17 14.49 -2.83
C VAL A 302 8.58 15.55 -1.90
N SER A 303 7.44 15.23 -1.28
CA SER A 303 6.74 16.09 -0.34
C SER A 303 6.87 15.53 1.07
N GLU A 304 7.24 16.38 2.02
CA GLU A 304 7.37 16.04 3.44
C GLU A 304 6.04 16.11 4.21
N TRP A 305 4.93 16.30 3.50
CA TRP A 305 3.62 16.49 4.10
C TRP A 305 2.89 15.16 4.24
N ALA A 306 2.29 14.94 5.39
CA ALA A 306 1.22 13.96 5.55
C ALA A 306 -0.06 14.45 4.86
N LEU A 307 -0.96 13.52 4.55
CA LEU A 307 -2.24 13.81 3.93
C LEU A 307 -3.41 13.40 4.83
N SER A 308 -4.43 14.25 4.91
CA SER A 308 -5.68 14.01 5.64
C SER A 308 -6.86 14.67 4.93
N ASP A 309 -8.04 14.60 5.54
CA ASP A 309 -9.16 15.47 5.26
C ASP A 309 -8.91 16.92 5.78
N GLU A 310 -9.70 17.87 5.26
CA GLU A 310 -9.60 19.29 5.61
C GLU A 310 -10.06 19.61 7.05
N GLU A 311 -10.79 18.70 7.68
CA GLU A 311 -11.34 18.83 9.03
C GLU A 311 -10.80 17.70 9.91
N VAL A 312 -9.82 17.99 10.77
CA VAL A 312 -9.66 17.17 11.98
C VAL A 312 -10.40 17.85 13.12
N PRO A 313 -11.32 17.15 13.80
CA PRO A 313 -11.96 17.66 15.01
C PRO A 313 -10.89 18.08 16.01
N GLU A 314 -11.07 19.25 16.61
CA GLU A 314 -10.35 19.69 17.79
C GLU A 314 -10.30 18.52 18.80
N GLU A 315 -9.09 18.15 19.24
CA GLU A 315 -8.85 16.96 20.04
C GLU A 315 -9.88 16.82 21.18
N ALA A 316 -10.48 15.64 21.28
CA ALA A 316 -11.07 15.14 22.52
C ALA A 316 -9.94 14.94 23.56
N GLY A 317 -9.45 16.03 24.14
CA GLY A 317 -8.21 16.00 24.91
C GLY A 317 -7.85 17.30 25.63
N GLY A 318 -8.82 17.98 26.25
CA GLY A 318 -8.47 19.09 27.16
C GLY A 318 -9.65 19.92 27.63
N GLN A 319 -10.20 19.62 28.81
CA GLN A 319 -10.94 20.62 29.57
C GLN A 319 -9.97 21.76 29.94
N GLY A 320 -10.02 22.87 29.19
CA GLY A 320 -9.23 24.07 29.46
C GLY A 320 -9.88 25.29 28.84
N LYS A 321 -10.51 26.12 29.68
CA LYS A 321 -11.19 27.36 29.31
C LYS A 321 -10.25 28.33 28.58
N GLY A 322 -10.71 28.88 27.45
CA GLY A 322 -10.09 30.02 26.80
C GLY A 322 -10.83 30.45 25.53
N LYS A 323 -12.00 31.10 25.68
CA LYS A 323 -12.61 31.86 24.59
C LYS A 323 -11.79 33.14 24.41
N GLU A 324 -11.04 33.26 23.32
CA GLU A 324 -10.65 34.56 22.78
C GLU A 324 -11.20 34.73 21.36
N ALA A 325 -11.58 35.97 21.08
CA ALA A 325 -12.52 36.38 20.06
C ALA A 325 -12.00 36.22 18.63
N ALA A 326 -12.89 35.81 17.73
CA ALA A 326 -12.69 35.83 16.29
C ALA A 326 -12.60 37.28 15.79
N GLY A 327 -11.44 37.63 15.24
CA GLY A 327 -11.27 38.78 14.35
C GLY A 327 -11.41 38.32 12.90
N GLU A 328 -12.23 39.04 12.12
CA GLU A 328 -12.37 38.90 10.67
C GLU A 328 -11.08 39.33 9.95
N GLY A 329 -10.60 38.52 9.00
CA GLY A 329 -9.60 38.96 8.02
C GLY A 329 -8.55 37.91 7.64
N GLY A 330 -8.73 37.29 6.47
CA GLY A 330 -7.72 36.49 5.77
C GLY A 330 -7.90 34.98 5.93
N SER A 331 -8.23 34.31 4.82
CA SER A 331 -8.10 32.85 4.70
C SER A 331 -6.60 32.48 4.74
N GLN A 332 -6.01 32.48 5.93
CA GLN A 332 -4.74 31.82 6.17
C GLN A 332 -5.04 30.33 6.26
N VAL A 333 -4.61 29.57 5.26
CA VAL A 333 -4.61 28.11 5.29
C VAL A 333 -3.82 27.67 6.52
N ARG A 334 -4.53 27.21 7.56
CA ARG A 334 -3.93 26.80 8.82
C ARG A 334 -3.17 25.49 8.56
N GLN A 335 -1.84 25.54 8.65
CA GLN A 335 -1.03 24.33 8.51
C GLN A 335 -1.40 23.36 9.63
N GLN A 336 -1.88 22.18 9.26
CA GLN A 336 -2.27 21.16 10.21
C GLN A 336 -1.03 20.39 10.68
N LYS A 337 -1.04 19.95 11.94
CA LYS A 337 -0.06 19.03 12.49
C LYS A 337 -0.73 17.69 12.74
N LEU A 338 -0.09 16.60 12.33
CA LEU A 338 -0.57 15.24 12.60
C LEU A 338 0.46 14.44 13.40
N PRO A 339 0.02 13.71 14.44
CA PRO A 339 0.88 12.78 15.15
C PRO A 339 0.98 11.46 14.37
N LEU A 340 2.18 11.15 13.89
CA LEU A 340 2.54 9.84 13.33
C LEU A 340 3.23 8.99 14.39
N VAL A 341 2.80 7.76 14.53
CA VAL A 341 3.45 6.77 15.41
C VAL A 341 4.24 5.82 14.53
N VAL A 342 5.53 5.65 14.84
CA VAL A 342 6.47 4.79 14.11
C VAL A 342 7.26 3.88 15.05
N PRO A 343 7.74 2.71 14.59
CA PRO A 343 8.65 1.86 15.36
C PRO A 343 10.02 2.54 15.55
N ARG A 344 10.47 2.62 16.80
CA ARG A 344 11.72 3.25 17.23
C ARG A 344 12.92 2.32 17.09
N ASP A 345 12.75 1.05 17.43
CA ASP A 345 13.81 0.02 17.43
C ASP A 345 14.16 -0.49 16.03
N GLY A 346 13.39 -0.07 15.02
CA GLY A 346 13.61 -0.48 13.65
C GLY A 346 13.35 -1.96 13.43
N ALA A 347 12.42 -2.56 14.18
CA ALA A 347 11.91 -3.92 13.93
C ALA A 347 10.93 -4.01 12.75
N TYR A 348 10.33 -2.87 12.36
CA TYR A 348 9.51 -2.72 11.15
C TYR A 348 9.85 -1.37 10.53
N TRP A 349 10.50 -1.40 9.38
CA TRP A 349 10.78 -0.19 8.63
C TRP A 349 9.68 0.02 7.60
N GLY A 350 9.26 1.26 7.42
CA GLY A 350 8.20 1.61 6.51
C GLY A 350 6.78 1.64 7.11
N LEU A 351 6.62 1.25 8.36
CA LEU A 351 5.35 1.37 9.08
C LEU A 351 5.23 2.76 9.74
N ALA A 352 4.22 3.53 9.36
CA ALA A 352 3.87 4.81 9.98
C ALA A 352 2.36 5.00 10.03
N SER A 353 1.81 5.13 11.24
CA SER A 353 0.37 5.20 11.43
C SER A 353 -0.05 6.47 12.17
N VAL A 354 -1.03 7.20 11.63
CA VAL A 354 -1.60 8.39 12.27
C VAL A 354 -2.31 7.97 13.57
N HIS A 355 -2.03 8.66 14.68
CA HIS A 355 -2.53 8.29 16.02
C HIS A 355 -2.22 6.85 16.48
N GLY A 356 -1.32 6.14 15.78
CA GLY A 356 -1.04 4.73 16.05
C GLY A 356 -2.25 3.82 15.85
N VAL A 357 -3.10 4.13 14.86
CA VAL A 357 -4.29 3.31 14.53
C VAL A 357 -3.94 1.94 13.99
N ASN A 358 -2.74 1.73 13.45
CA ASN A 358 -2.25 0.46 12.92
C ASN A 358 -0.76 0.24 13.27
N VAL A 359 -0.48 0.10 14.56
CA VAL A 359 0.86 -0.26 15.07
C VAL A 359 0.81 -1.57 15.86
N MET A 360 1.92 -2.30 15.83
CA MET A 360 2.06 -3.57 16.51
C MET A 360 2.36 -3.37 18.01
N PRO A 361 1.68 -4.09 18.93
CA PRO A 361 1.69 -3.80 20.36
C PRO A 361 2.97 -4.17 21.12
N LYS A 362 3.90 -4.89 20.49
CA LYS A 362 5.13 -5.38 21.14
C LYS A 362 6.37 -4.51 20.85
N GLU A 363 6.19 -3.40 20.15
CA GLU A 363 7.28 -2.55 19.68
C GLU A 363 7.53 -1.36 20.59
N ALA A 364 8.79 -0.92 20.62
CA ALA A 364 9.12 0.41 21.12
C ALA A 364 8.65 1.43 20.08
N LEU A 365 7.65 2.23 20.41
CA LEU A 365 7.07 3.23 19.51
C LEU A 365 7.61 4.64 19.83
N GLU A 366 7.70 5.48 18.81
CA GLU A 366 7.90 6.92 18.95
C GLU A 366 6.82 7.69 18.19
N THR A 367 6.48 8.89 18.68
CA THR A 367 5.51 9.77 18.03
C THR A 367 6.24 10.97 17.42
N LEU A 368 6.06 11.16 16.12
CA LEU A 368 6.56 12.28 15.34
C LEU A 368 5.40 13.22 15.03
N THR A 369 5.60 14.52 15.18
CA THR A 369 4.60 15.51 14.75
C THR A 369 5.01 16.08 13.40
N VAL A 370 4.17 15.88 12.39
CA VAL A 370 4.47 16.25 11.00
C VAL A 370 3.47 17.26 10.46
N ASN A 371 3.87 18.03 9.45
CA ASN A 371 2.94 18.89 8.72
C ASN A 371 1.96 18.05 7.91
N ALA A 372 0.72 18.50 7.83
CA ALA A 372 -0.33 17.82 7.10
C ALA A 372 -1.16 18.80 6.26
N THR A 373 -1.65 18.29 5.14
CA THR A 373 -2.54 19.01 4.22
C THR A 373 -3.55 18.04 3.58
N SER A 374 -4.43 18.55 2.72
CA SER A 374 -5.34 17.73 1.91
C SER A 374 -4.86 17.68 0.46
N LEU A 375 -5.28 16.63 -0.26
CA LEU A 375 -5.12 16.58 -1.72
C LEU A 375 -5.99 17.64 -2.45
N GLY A 376 -6.94 18.26 -1.76
CA GLY A 376 -7.73 19.38 -2.24
C GLY A 376 -6.93 20.68 -2.37
N HIS A 377 -5.92 20.89 -1.52
CA HIS A 377 -5.02 22.05 -1.58
C HIS A 377 -3.91 21.86 -2.63
N TRP A 378 -4.30 21.71 -3.90
CA TRP A 378 -3.41 21.43 -5.03
C TRP A 378 -2.20 22.36 -5.08
N GLU A 379 -2.42 23.66 -4.88
CA GLU A 379 -1.40 24.71 -4.98
C GLU A 379 -0.28 24.59 -3.92
N MET A 380 -0.51 23.82 -2.85
CA MET A 380 0.45 23.65 -1.76
C MET A 380 1.58 22.67 -2.10
N TRP A 381 1.29 21.65 -2.89
CA TRP A 381 2.21 20.52 -3.11
C TRP A 381 2.41 20.17 -4.59
N ALA A 382 1.53 20.61 -5.48
CA ALA A 382 1.66 20.28 -6.89
C ALA A 382 2.79 21.07 -7.56
N PRO A 383 3.54 20.46 -8.48
CA PRO A 383 4.43 21.21 -9.36
C PRO A 383 3.68 22.34 -10.09
N PRO A 384 4.26 23.55 -10.27
CA PRO A 384 3.57 24.69 -10.88
C PRO A 384 3.05 24.43 -12.31
N ASP A 385 3.69 23.51 -13.03
CA ASP A 385 3.35 23.08 -14.38
C ASP A 385 2.44 21.83 -14.42
N ALA A 386 2.02 21.32 -13.26
CA ALA A 386 1.11 20.19 -13.16
C ALA A 386 -0.34 20.68 -13.06
N ARG A 387 -1.24 20.00 -13.78
CA ARG A 387 -2.68 20.26 -13.73
C ARG A 387 -3.40 19.09 -13.05
N PRO A 388 -4.52 19.32 -12.34
CA PRO A 388 -5.32 18.25 -11.76
C PRO A 388 -5.68 17.14 -12.75
N SER A 389 -6.03 17.51 -13.99
CA SER A 389 -6.33 16.60 -15.11
C SER A 389 -5.20 15.65 -15.51
N ASP A 390 -4.00 15.87 -14.98
CA ASP A 390 -2.82 15.11 -15.33
C ASP A 390 -2.76 13.80 -14.55
N VAL A 391 -3.49 13.73 -13.43
CA VAL A 391 -3.46 12.59 -12.50
C VAL A 391 -4.03 11.34 -13.17
N ILE A 392 -3.18 10.35 -13.43
CA ILE A 392 -3.59 9.03 -13.93
C ILE A 392 -3.89 8.06 -12.79
N LEU A 393 -3.06 8.09 -11.75
CA LEU A 393 -3.08 7.12 -10.65
C LEU A 393 -2.83 7.83 -9.31
N LEU A 394 -3.69 7.52 -8.34
CA LEU A 394 -3.46 7.79 -6.92
C LEU A 394 -3.19 6.45 -6.22
N LYS A 395 -1.95 6.18 -5.85
CA LYS A 395 -1.59 5.06 -4.97
C LYS A 395 -1.57 5.55 -3.53
N MET A 396 -2.11 4.78 -2.59
CA MET A 396 -2.04 5.09 -1.16
C MET A 396 -1.85 3.84 -0.32
N ASP A 397 -0.99 3.96 0.67
CA ASP A 397 -0.73 2.97 1.70
C ASP A 397 -0.29 3.75 2.95
N VAL A 398 -1.25 4.03 3.83
CA VAL A 398 -1.06 4.93 4.97
C VAL A 398 -1.59 4.31 6.26
N GLU A 399 -1.49 2.98 6.33
CA GLU A 399 -1.65 2.22 7.56
C GLU A 399 -3.00 2.50 8.26
N GLY A 400 -4.08 2.48 7.50
CA GLY A 400 -5.46 2.66 7.99
C GLY A 400 -5.99 4.09 7.94
N TRP A 401 -5.22 5.04 7.40
CA TRP A 401 -5.65 6.44 7.25
C TRP A 401 -6.24 6.77 5.85
N GLU A 402 -6.48 5.76 5.01
CA GLU A 402 -6.83 5.92 3.59
C GLU A 402 -8.16 6.68 3.41
N ALA A 403 -9.13 6.44 4.30
CA ALA A 403 -10.42 7.11 4.23
C ALA A 403 -10.29 8.65 4.35
N HIS A 404 -9.39 9.14 5.20
CA HIS A 404 -9.16 10.57 5.39
C HIS A 404 -8.46 11.19 4.17
N VAL A 405 -7.46 10.49 3.62
CA VAL A 405 -6.80 10.90 2.36
C VAL A 405 -7.81 10.98 1.21
N LEU A 406 -8.68 9.97 1.06
CA LEU A 406 -9.71 9.94 0.03
C LEU A 406 -10.75 11.07 0.21
N LYS A 407 -11.16 11.37 1.45
CA LYS A 407 -12.05 12.52 1.74
C LYS A 407 -11.40 13.84 1.35
N GLY A 408 -10.14 14.05 1.73
CA GLY A 408 -9.34 15.20 1.33
C GLY A 408 -9.11 15.29 -0.17
N ALA A 409 -9.25 14.19 -0.91
CA ALA A 409 -9.13 14.12 -2.37
C ALA A 409 -10.47 14.20 -3.11
N SER A 410 -11.62 14.35 -2.44
CA SER A 410 -12.95 14.24 -3.05
C SER A 410 -13.14 15.11 -4.30
N GLY A 411 -12.66 16.35 -4.29
CA GLY A 411 -12.68 17.26 -5.44
C GLY A 411 -11.86 16.75 -6.63
N LEU A 412 -10.68 16.18 -6.37
CA LEU A 412 -9.80 15.61 -7.39
C LEU A 412 -10.37 14.29 -7.94
N LEU A 413 -10.85 13.42 -7.05
CA LEU A 413 -11.42 12.11 -7.37
C LEU A 413 -12.72 12.22 -8.17
N SER A 414 -13.54 13.24 -7.95
CA SER A 414 -14.79 13.39 -8.72
C SER A 414 -14.54 13.72 -10.20
N ARG A 415 -13.41 14.36 -10.54
CA ARG A 415 -13.19 14.98 -11.85
C ARG A 415 -11.97 14.54 -12.64
N HIS A 416 -10.89 14.11 -11.98
CA HIS A 416 -9.58 14.09 -12.64
C HIS A 416 -8.80 12.78 -12.51
N VAL A 417 -9.05 11.99 -11.47
CA VAL A 417 -8.34 10.72 -11.27
C VAL A 417 -9.02 9.60 -12.07
N ASP A 418 -8.23 8.83 -12.82
CA ASP A 418 -8.73 7.65 -13.55
C ASP A 418 -8.61 6.36 -12.72
N HIS A 419 -7.53 6.23 -11.94
CA HIS A 419 -7.23 5.05 -11.12
C HIS A 419 -6.89 5.41 -9.67
N VAL A 420 -7.41 4.63 -8.74
CA VAL A 420 -6.99 4.64 -7.33
C VAL A 420 -6.56 3.24 -6.95
N LEU A 421 -5.40 3.12 -6.32
CA LEU A 421 -4.90 1.86 -5.78
C LEU A 421 -4.62 2.08 -4.29
N LEU A 422 -5.33 1.37 -3.43
CA LEU A 422 -5.22 1.61 -1.99
C LEU A 422 -5.09 0.31 -1.22
N GLU A 423 -4.29 0.34 -0.15
CA GLU A 423 -4.37 -0.66 0.89
C GLU A 423 -5.67 -0.44 1.70
N TYR A 424 -6.47 -1.48 1.83
CA TYR A 424 -7.53 -1.54 2.82
C TYR A 424 -6.94 -2.13 4.09
N SER A 425 -6.54 -1.24 4.98
CA SER A 425 -6.12 -1.56 6.36
C SER A 425 -7.29 -1.35 7.34
N PRO A 426 -7.85 -2.40 7.95
CA PRO A 426 -8.93 -2.25 8.92
C PRO A 426 -8.49 -1.51 10.19
N GLY A 427 -7.19 -1.54 10.58
CA GLY A 427 -6.57 -0.93 11.78
C GLY A 427 -6.29 -1.89 12.99
N LYS A 428 -6.02 -1.37 14.20
CA LYS A 428 -5.40 -1.98 15.41
C LYS A 428 -5.97 -3.29 16.00
N HIS A 429 -5.21 -4.36 15.72
CA HIS A 429 -4.54 -5.29 16.64
C HIS A 429 -4.70 -6.74 16.17
N GLY A 430 -3.62 -7.27 15.60
CA GLY A 430 -3.49 -8.67 15.20
C GLY A 430 -4.28 -9.02 13.93
N CYS A 431 -4.23 -8.13 12.93
CA CYS A 431 -4.70 -8.28 11.54
C CYS A 431 -6.02 -7.57 11.15
N ILE A 432 -6.83 -7.07 12.08
CA ILE A 432 -8.08 -6.32 11.80
C ILE A 432 -8.48 -5.49 13.06
N TYR A 433 -8.77 -4.19 12.95
CA TYR A 433 -9.16 -3.29 14.08
C TYR A 433 -10.39 -3.80 14.81
N GLU A 434 -11.27 -4.41 14.03
CA GLU A 434 -12.51 -5.03 14.42
C GLU A 434 -12.32 -6.23 15.38
N ARG A 435 -11.07 -6.61 15.72
CA ARG A 435 -10.79 -7.73 16.64
C ARG A 435 -10.62 -7.33 18.10
N ASN A 436 -10.21 -6.10 18.43
CA ASN A 436 -9.71 -5.81 19.79
C ASN A 436 -10.22 -4.51 20.44
N ASN A 437 -10.71 -3.53 19.68
CA ASN A 437 -11.32 -2.33 20.27
C ASN A 437 -12.64 -2.01 19.59
N MET A 438 -13.71 -2.55 20.16
CA MET A 438 -15.06 -2.47 19.62
C MET A 438 -15.70 -1.10 19.89
N SER A 439 -15.28 -0.36 20.94
CA SER A 439 -15.98 0.86 21.39
C SER A 439 -15.83 2.10 20.50
N ASP A 440 -14.96 2.08 19.48
CA ASP A 440 -14.84 3.17 18.50
C ASP A 440 -15.10 2.64 17.08
N LEU A 441 -16.35 2.77 16.64
CA LEU A 441 -16.80 2.35 15.31
C LEU A 441 -16.60 3.44 14.25
N GLY A 442 -16.28 4.68 14.66
CA GLY A 442 -16.08 5.81 13.74
C GLY A 442 -15.03 5.48 12.66
N PRO A 443 -13.79 5.14 13.04
CA PRO A 443 -12.75 4.72 12.11
C PRO A 443 -13.14 3.51 11.26
N GLN A 444 -13.90 2.55 11.82
CA GLN A 444 -14.32 1.34 11.11
C GLN A 444 -15.33 1.63 9.99
N THR A 445 -16.19 2.64 10.15
CA THR A 445 -17.14 3.07 9.12
C THR A 445 -16.51 3.92 8.01
N ALA A 446 -15.36 4.55 8.28
CA ALA A 446 -14.79 5.56 7.41
C ALA A 446 -14.43 5.00 6.02
N LEU A 447 -13.74 3.86 5.97
CA LEU A 447 -13.30 3.29 4.70
C LEU A 447 -14.45 2.67 3.87
N PRO A 448 -15.35 1.83 4.43
CA PRO A 448 -16.54 1.36 3.69
C PRO A 448 -17.38 2.52 3.14
N SER A 449 -17.60 3.56 3.93
CA SER A 449 -18.37 4.75 3.50
C SER A 449 -17.69 5.49 2.36
N THR A 450 -16.36 5.61 2.41
CA THR A 450 -15.60 6.33 1.40
C THR A 450 -15.48 5.53 0.10
N LEU A 451 -15.30 4.20 0.18
CA LEU A 451 -15.40 3.32 -0.98
C LEU A 451 -16.79 3.35 -1.60
N LEU A 452 -17.85 3.41 -0.79
CA LEU A 452 -19.22 3.53 -1.27
C LEU A 452 -19.42 4.85 -2.03
N ALA A 453 -18.91 5.95 -1.50
CA ALA A 453 -18.90 7.24 -2.20
C ALA A 453 -18.11 7.17 -3.51
N LEU A 454 -16.96 6.50 -3.52
CA LEU A 454 -16.12 6.32 -4.71
C LEU A 454 -16.86 5.49 -5.79
N ALA A 455 -17.48 4.37 -5.42
CA ALA A 455 -18.31 3.56 -6.33
C ALA A 455 -19.45 4.39 -6.93
N ARG A 456 -20.19 5.14 -6.09
CA ARG A 456 -21.28 6.03 -6.53
C ARG A 456 -20.81 7.18 -7.42
N SER A 457 -19.55 7.58 -7.32
CA SER A 457 -18.93 8.59 -8.20
C SER A 457 -18.51 8.04 -9.58
N GLY A 458 -18.81 6.77 -9.87
CA GLY A 458 -18.61 6.16 -11.18
C GLY A 458 -17.34 5.29 -11.30
N PHE A 459 -16.73 4.92 -10.18
CA PHE A 459 -15.64 3.93 -10.16
C PHE A 459 -16.20 2.51 -10.10
N ALA A 460 -15.52 1.60 -10.79
CA ALA A 460 -15.61 0.18 -10.55
C ALA A 460 -14.49 -0.20 -9.57
N LEU A 461 -14.82 -0.98 -8.53
CA LEU A 461 -13.89 -1.33 -7.46
C LEU A 461 -13.56 -2.81 -7.55
N ALA A 462 -12.27 -3.14 -7.63
CA ALA A 462 -11.79 -4.51 -7.72
C ALA A 462 -11.08 -4.90 -6.43
N HIS A 463 -11.49 -6.03 -5.85
CA HIS A 463 -10.78 -6.63 -4.73
C HIS A 463 -9.51 -7.30 -5.25
N MET A 464 -8.38 -6.97 -4.63
CA MET A 464 -7.09 -7.60 -4.86
C MET A 464 -6.72 -8.39 -3.60
N PRO A 465 -7.09 -9.68 -3.53
CA PRO A 465 -6.87 -10.48 -2.33
C PRO A 465 -5.37 -10.67 -2.07
N THR A 466 -4.96 -10.45 -0.82
CA THR A 466 -3.54 -10.36 -0.43
C THR A 466 -2.74 -11.60 -0.79
N PHE A 467 -3.17 -12.77 -0.34
CA PHE A 467 -2.35 -13.99 -0.47
C PHE A 467 -2.53 -14.69 -1.82
N GLU A 468 -3.60 -14.39 -2.55
CA GLU A 468 -3.90 -14.97 -3.85
C GLU A 468 -3.41 -14.10 -5.02
N PHE A 469 -3.35 -12.77 -4.84
CA PHE A 469 -3.05 -11.84 -5.92
C PHE A 469 -2.09 -10.70 -5.55
N SER A 470 -2.38 -9.88 -4.53
CA SER A 470 -1.57 -8.67 -4.24
C SER A 470 -0.14 -9.03 -3.85
N ALA A 471 0.02 -9.90 -2.85
CA ALA A 471 1.28 -10.35 -2.29
C ALA A 471 1.28 -11.89 -2.13
N PRO A 472 1.24 -12.65 -3.24
CA PRO A 472 1.17 -14.11 -3.16
C PRO A 472 2.45 -14.67 -2.52
N TRP A 473 2.30 -15.73 -1.73
CA TRP A 473 3.43 -16.42 -1.13
C TRP A 473 3.56 -17.87 -1.64
N PRO A 474 4.71 -18.26 -2.24
CA PRO A 474 5.87 -17.41 -2.54
C PRO A 474 5.55 -16.37 -3.65
N PRO A 475 6.20 -15.19 -3.64
CA PRO A 475 6.06 -14.19 -4.68
C PRO A 475 6.31 -14.78 -6.06
N ARG A 476 5.40 -14.52 -6.99
CA ARG A 476 5.55 -14.92 -8.39
C ARG A 476 6.38 -13.88 -9.14
N PRO A 477 7.31 -14.31 -10.02
CA PRO A 477 7.94 -13.41 -10.97
C PRO A 477 6.89 -12.62 -11.75
N ILE A 478 7.15 -11.35 -11.99
CA ILE A 478 6.25 -10.47 -12.75
C ILE A 478 6.56 -10.66 -14.23
N ASP A 479 5.66 -11.33 -14.96
CA ASP A 479 5.68 -11.31 -16.43
C ASP A 479 4.84 -10.12 -16.93
N PRO A 480 5.45 -9.07 -17.49
CA PRO A 480 4.71 -7.90 -17.99
C PRO A 480 3.76 -8.26 -19.15
N LYS A 481 3.96 -9.39 -19.82
CA LYS A 481 3.06 -9.84 -20.91
C LYS A 481 1.85 -10.62 -20.40
N GLU A 482 1.84 -11.03 -19.14
CA GLU A 482 0.74 -11.80 -18.56
C GLU A 482 -0.45 -10.88 -18.27
N PRO A 483 -1.61 -11.08 -18.92
CA PRO A 483 -2.78 -10.23 -18.68
C PRO A 483 -3.29 -10.39 -17.25
N LEU A 484 -3.81 -9.31 -16.67
CA LEU A 484 -4.44 -9.37 -15.36
C LEU A 484 -5.63 -10.35 -15.37
N PRO A 485 -5.76 -11.22 -14.36
CA PRO A 485 -6.94 -12.06 -14.22
C PRO A 485 -8.18 -11.20 -13.96
N PRO A 486 -9.39 -11.72 -14.23
CA PRO A 486 -10.59 -11.06 -13.73
C PRO A 486 -10.55 -11.01 -12.19
N LEU A 487 -10.89 -9.86 -11.63
CA LEU A 487 -10.96 -9.61 -10.20
C LEU A 487 -12.41 -9.56 -9.75
N GLU A 488 -12.67 -9.84 -8.47
CA GLU A 488 -14.02 -9.77 -7.92
C GLU A 488 -14.40 -8.31 -7.61
N GLU A 489 -15.64 -7.92 -7.94
CA GLU A 489 -16.11 -6.55 -7.72
C GLU A 489 -16.48 -6.31 -6.26
N VAL A 490 -15.99 -5.21 -5.69
CA VAL A 490 -16.50 -4.64 -4.45
C VAL A 490 -17.73 -3.80 -4.80
N THR A 491 -18.92 -4.39 -4.65
CA THR A 491 -20.17 -3.75 -5.07
C THR A 491 -20.69 -2.75 -4.03
N GLU A 492 -21.55 -1.83 -4.47
CA GLU A 492 -22.29 -0.95 -3.57
C GLU A 492 -23.11 -1.74 -2.54
N ALA A 493 -23.76 -2.83 -2.94
CA ALA A 493 -24.52 -3.69 -2.03
C ALA A 493 -23.62 -4.30 -0.95
N ALA A 494 -22.44 -4.81 -1.31
CA ALA A 494 -21.49 -5.36 -0.36
C ALA A 494 -21.00 -4.31 0.66
N LEU A 495 -20.77 -3.07 0.23
CA LEU A 495 -20.37 -1.98 1.12
C LEU A 495 -21.51 -1.52 2.05
N LEU A 496 -22.75 -1.50 1.56
CA LEU A 496 -23.93 -1.24 2.39
C LEU A 496 -24.12 -2.32 3.46
N HIS A 497 -23.86 -3.57 3.10
CA HIS A 497 -23.85 -4.68 4.05
C HIS A 497 -22.76 -4.57 5.11
N ASP A 498 -21.57 -4.07 4.76
CA ASP A 498 -20.52 -3.81 5.75
C ASP A 498 -20.95 -2.71 6.75
N LEU A 499 -21.59 -1.65 6.27
CA LEU A 499 -22.15 -0.59 7.12
C LEU A 499 -23.28 -1.11 8.02
N GLU A 500 -24.17 -1.96 7.50
CA GLU A 500 -25.19 -2.66 8.29
C GLU A 500 -24.56 -3.53 9.39
N ALA A 501 -23.48 -4.25 9.06
CA ALA A 501 -22.75 -5.07 10.01
C ALA A 501 -22.12 -4.24 11.15
N LEU A 502 -21.64 -3.03 10.85
CA LEU A 502 -21.11 -2.10 11.84
C LEU A 502 -22.21 -1.54 12.76
N GLU A 503 -23.38 -1.21 12.23
CA GLU A 503 -24.53 -0.81 13.06
C GLU A 503 -25.03 -1.96 13.94
N TYR A 504 -25.06 -3.18 13.40
CA TYR A 504 -25.36 -4.38 14.19
C TYR A 504 -24.37 -4.57 15.34
N ARG A 505 -23.06 -4.35 15.09
CA ARG A 505 -22.02 -4.38 16.14
C ARG A 505 -22.23 -3.30 17.20
N ARG A 506 -22.54 -2.07 16.79
CA ARG A 506 -22.85 -0.96 17.70
C ARG A 506 -23.96 -1.31 18.68
N ALA A 507 -25.03 -1.92 18.19
CA ALA A 507 -26.15 -2.33 19.02
C ALA A 507 -25.75 -3.39 20.07
N MET A 508 -24.84 -4.31 19.73
CA MET A 508 -24.33 -5.33 20.66
C MET A 508 -23.49 -4.75 21.81
N GLU A 509 -22.82 -3.62 21.61
CA GLU A 509 -22.00 -2.99 22.66
C GLU A 509 -22.82 -2.23 23.70
N VAL A 510 -23.85 -1.52 23.25
CA VAL A 510 -24.60 -0.57 24.10
C VAL A 510 -25.70 -1.26 24.93
N SER A 511 -26.15 -2.45 24.53
CA SER A 511 -27.24 -3.16 25.23
C SER A 511 -26.79 -3.87 26.53
N PRO A 512 -27.52 -3.73 27.65
CA PRO A 512 -27.34 -4.59 28.82
C PRO A 512 -27.54 -6.06 28.43
N GLY A 513 -26.58 -6.94 28.74
CA GLY A 513 -26.59 -8.34 28.28
C GLY A 513 -26.18 -8.55 26.81
N GLY A 514 -25.46 -7.58 26.22
CA GLY A 514 -25.07 -7.33 24.81
C GLY A 514 -24.58 -8.47 23.92
N CYS A 515 -25.34 -9.55 23.87
CA CYS A 515 -25.14 -10.72 23.04
C CYS A 515 -26.51 -11.24 22.61
N PRO A 516 -27.07 -10.72 21.49
CA PRO A 516 -28.45 -11.02 21.05
C PRO A 516 -28.63 -12.47 20.60
N LEU A 517 -27.58 -13.29 20.68
CA LEU A 517 -27.62 -14.71 20.36
C LEU A 517 -28.54 -15.49 21.34
N PRO A 518 -29.28 -16.49 20.84
CA PRO A 518 -30.12 -17.36 21.66
C PRO A 518 -29.37 -18.01 22.83
N SER A 519 -30.02 -18.10 24.01
CA SER A 519 -29.42 -18.71 25.20
C SER A 519 -29.04 -20.17 24.97
N GLU A 520 -29.89 -20.93 24.27
CA GLU A 520 -29.64 -22.34 23.94
C GLU A 520 -28.31 -22.56 23.18
N LEU A 521 -27.92 -21.61 22.32
CA LEU A 521 -26.65 -21.66 21.59
C LEU A 521 -25.46 -21.40 22.52
N LYS A 522 -25.56 -20.40 23.39
CA LYS A 522 -24.50 -20.01 24.35
C LYS A 522 -24.31 -21.03 25.47
N GLU A 523 -25.39 -21.70 25.88
CA GLU A 523 -25.38 -22.75 26.88
C GLU A 523 -24.82 -24.05 26.30
N GLY A 524 -25.26 -24.44 25.10
CA GLY A 524 -24.81 -25.64 24.42
C GLY A 524 -23.37 -25.57 23.89
N PHE A 525 -22.92 -24.38 23.45
CA PHE A 525 -21.64 -24.20 22.77
C PHE A 525 -20.92 -22.95 23.31
N PRO A 526 -19.96 -23.10 24.24
CA PRO A 526 -19.32 -21.99 24.94
C PRO A 526 -18.65 -20.95 24.04
N VAL A 527 -18.21 -21.34 22.84
CA VAL A 527 -17.56 -20.43 21.89
C VAL A 527 -18.45 -19.24 21.51
N TRP A 528 -19.78 -19.43 21.47
CA TRP A 528 -20.76 -18.38 21.16
C TRP A 528 -20.98 -17.37 22.28
N ARG A 529 -20.38 -17.58 23.47
CA ARG A 529 -20.40 -16.58 24.55
C ARG A 529 -19.54 -15.36 24.20
N HIS A 530 -18.60 -15.51 23.26
CA HIS A 530 -17.71 -14.45 22.78
C HIS A 530 -18.29 -13.70 21.56
N CYS A 531 -19.60 -13.49 21.51
CA CYS A 531 -20.31 -12.89 20.37
C CYS A 531 -19.95 -11.44 20.01
N ARG A 532 -19.03 -10.81 20.75
CA ARG A 532 -18.47 -9.49 20.44
C ARG A 532 -17.26 -9.57 19.50
N GLU A 533 -16.81 -10.77 19.17
CA GLU A 533 -15.71 -10.93 18.24
C GLU A 533 -16.14 -10.57 16.80
N TRP A 534 -15.14 -10.22 16.00
CA TRP A 534 -15.28 -9.83 14.59
C TRP A 534 -16.21 -10.75 13.78
N MET A 535 -16.06 -12.07 13.88
CA MET A 535 -16.75 -13.06 13.05
C MET A 535 -18.28 -13.00 13.13
N TYR A 536 -18.83 -12.53 14.26
CA TYR A 536 -20.27 -12.39 14.46
C TYR A 536 -20.85 -11.11 13.85
N GLY A 537 -20.01 -10.08 13.77
CA GLY A 537 -20.38 -8.76 13.28
C GLY A 537 -20.10 -8.56 11.80
N VAL A 538 -19.67 -9.59 11.07
CA VAL A 538 -19.44 -9.53 9.63
C VAL A 538 -20.67 -10.01 8.88
N HIS A 539 -21.17 -9.16 7.99
CA HIS A 539 -22.22 -9.55 7.06
C HIS A 539 -21.61 -10.46 5.97
N PRO A 540 -22.10 -11.68 5.74
CA PRO A 540 -21.50 -12.61 4.76
C PRO A 540 -21.69 -12.18 3.30
N LYS A 541 -22.61 -11.25 3.02
CA LYS A 541 -22.70 -10.56 1.72
C LYS A 541 -21.85 -9.27 1.65
N GLY A 542 -21.27 -8.87 2.78
CA GLY A 542 -20.44 -7.68 2.88
C GLY A 542 -19.03 -7.92 2.36
N PHE A 543 -18.33 -6.86 1.94
CA PHE A 543 -16.97 -6.98 1.42
C PHE A 543 -15.98 -7.45 2.49
N ARG A 544 -16.19 -7.09 3.77
CA ARG A 544 -15.43 -7.62 4.91
C ARG A 544 -15.43 -9.13 5.04
N SER A 545 -16.41 -9.82 4.47
CA SER A 545 -16.43 -11.29 4.46
C SER A 545 -15.40 -11.91 3.51
N ALA A 546 -14.82 -11.12 2.61
CA ALA A 546 -13.92 -11.59 1.56
C ALA A 546 -12.43 -11.58 1.94
N PHE A 547 -12.07 -11.14 3.16
CA PHE A 547 -10.67 -11.12 3.59
C PHE A 547 -10.54 -11.16 5.13
N GLY A 548 -9.44 -11.74 5.62
CA GLY A 548 -9.15 -11.91 7.05
C GLY A 548 -7.94 -11.12 7.57
N PHE A 549 -7.33 -10.32 6.70
CA PHE A 549 -6.16 -9.47 6.92
C PHE A 549 -6.34 -8.15 6.15
N ASN A 550 -5.36 -7.26 6.13
CA ASN A 550 -5.30 -6.19 5.12
C ASN A 550 -5.48 -6.78 3.72
N THR A 551 -6.10 -6.01 2.84
CA THR A 551 -6.28 -6.34 1.42
C THR A 551 -6.06 -5.09 0.58
N ASN A 552 -6.04 -5.20 -0.74
CA ASN A 552 -5.90 -4.03 -1.61
C ASN A 552 -7.17 -3.85 -2.46
N VAL A 553 -7.47 -2.61 -2.80
CA VAL A 553 -8.57 -2.27 -3.71
C VAL A 553 -8.02 -1.45 -4.87
N TRP A 554 -8.33 -1.90 -6.08
CA TRP A 554 -8.10 -1.13 -7.30
C TRP A 554 -9.42 -0.53 -7.79
N ALA A 555 -9.56 0.79 -7.68
CA ALA A 555 -10.66 1.54 -8.27
C ALA A 555 -10.25 2.04 -9.66
N ALA A 556 -11.10 1.80 -10.66
CA ALA A 556 -10.93 2.38 -12.00
C ALA A 556 -12.24 3.04 -12.46
N ARG A 557 -12.14 4.24 -13.02
CA ARG A 557 -13.31 4.99 -13.47
C ARG A 557 -13.97 4.32 -14.67
N ARG A 558 -15.27 3.98 -14.59
CA ARG A 558 -16.00 3.25 -15.66
C ARG A 558 -16.01 3.98 -17.01
N LYS A 559 -15.98 5.32 -17.00
CA LYS A 559 -15.84 6.19 -18.17
C LYS A 559 -14.76 7.22 -17.84
N SER A 560 -13.64 7.24 -18.58
CA SER A 560 -12.54 8.19 -18.29
C SER A 560 -13.06 9.64 -18.26
N ALA A 561 -12.58 10.42 -17.29
CA ALA A 561 -12.96 11.83 -17.16
C ALA A 561 -12.13 12.75 -18.07
N THR A 562 -11.01 12.24 -18.62
CA THR A 562 -10.00 13.04 -19.32
C THR A 562 -9.95 12.79 -20.83
N THR A 563 -10.60 11.72 -21.34
CA THR A 563 -10.64 11.44 -22.79
C THR A 563 -11.98 10.84 -23.23
N ALA A 564 -12.48 11.24 -24.40
CA ALA A 564 -13.65 10.64 -25.07
C ALA A 564 -13.39 9.23 -25.64
N ALA A 565 -12.29 8.57 -25.26
CA ALA A 565 -11.83 7.34 -25.87
C ALA A 565 -11.67 6.20 -24.84
N ALA A 566 -12.59 5.24 -24.96
CA ALA A 566 -12.60 3.86 -24.47
C ALA A 566 -12.85 3.61 -22.95
N PRO A 567 -13.68 2.59 -22.63
CA PRO A 567 -13.81 2.06 -21.27
C PRO A 567 -12.46 1.54 -20.75
N VAL A 568 -12.32 1.41 -19.43
CA VAL A 568 -11.14 0.82 -18.76
C VAL A 568 -10.77 -0.50 -19.42
N ARG A 569 -9.83 -0.49 -20.36
CA ARG A 569 -9.49 -1.68 -21.17
C ARG A 569 -8.88 -2.81 -20.31
N HIS A 570 -8.43 -2.45 -19.11
CA HIS A 570 -7.55 -3.28 -18.29
C HIS A 570 -8.25 -3.95 -17.10
N LEU A 571 -9.26 -3.32 -16.53
CA LEU A 571 -9.97 -3.88 -15.37
C LEU A 571 -11.07 -4.82 -15.85
N ARG A 572 -10.91 -6.11 -15.56
CA ARG A 572 -11.93 -7.13 -15.79
C ARG A 572 -12.53 -7.54 -14.46
N LEU A 573 -13.84 -7.39 -14.34
CA LEU A 573 -14.57 -7.78 -13.14
C LEU A 573 -15.38 -9.05 -13.40
N GLN A 574 -15.32 -9.99 -12.45
CA GLN A 574 -16.12 -11.21 -12.48
C GLN A 574 -16.50 -11.62 -11.06
N GLY A 575 -17.81 -11.73 -10.80
CA GLY A 575 -18.33 -12.07 -9.49
C GLY A 575 -18.21 -10.92 -8.48
N VAL A 576 -18.70 -11.18 -7.27
CA VAL A 576 -18.71 -10.22 -6.15
C VAL A 576 -17.68 -10.64 -5.11
N ALA A 577 -16.95 -9.67 -4.57
CA ALA A 577 -16.00 -9.84 -3.48
C ALA A 577 -16.74 -9.99 -2.14
N ALA A 578 -17.37 -11.14 -1.95
CA ALA A 578 -18.07 -11.54 -0.73
C ALA A 578 -18.06 -13.07 -0.57
N LEU A 579 -18.36 -13.54 0.64
CA LEU A 579 -18.52 -14.95 0.93
C LEU A 579 -19.82 -15.51 0.34
N PHE A 580 -20.91 -14.77 0.46
CA PHE A 580 -22.24 -15.11 -0.09
C PHE A 580 -22.53 -14.28 -1.32
N ASP A 581 -23.28 -14.87 -2.25
CA ASP A 581 -23.90 -14.09 -3.32
C ASP A 581 -25.05 -13.24 -2.78
N GLU A 582 -25.31 -12.13 -3.48
CA GLU A 582 -26.34 -11.17 -3.13
C GLU A 582 -27.73 -11.84 -2.99
N THR A 583 -28.02 -12.82 -3.84
CA THR A 583 -29.30 -13.53 -3.86
C THR A 583 -29.36 -14.72 -2.89
N GLN A 584 -28.27 -15.06 -2.19
CA GLN A 584 -28.28 -16.19 -1.25
C GLN A 584 -29.23 -15.91 -0.08
N ASP A 585 -30.09 -16.88 0.24
CA ASP A 585 -30.92 -16.84 1.44
C ASP A 585 -30.03 -16.94 2.69
N MET A 586 -30.11 -15.93 3.55
CA MET A 586 -29.31 -15.84 4.77
C MET A 586 -29.64 -16.93 5.79
N ARG A 587 -30.81 -17.58 5.66
CA ARG A 587 -31.20 -18.73 6.48
C ARG A 587 -30.37 -19.98 6.15
N VAL A 588 -29.76 -20.03 4.96
CA VAL A 588 -28.72 -21.01 4.65
C VAL A 588 -27.40 -20.52 5.25
N TRP A 589 -27.01 -21.11 6.38
CA TRP A 589 -25.92 -20.60 7.22
C TRP A 589 -24.53 -20.64 6.57
N THR A 590 -24.29 -21.56 5.64
CA THR A 590 -23.01 -21.78 4.95
C THR A 590 -23.04 -21.24 3.52
N SER A 591 -21.88 -20.88 2.95
CA SER A 591 -21.82 -20.38 1.57
C SER A 591 -22.20 -21.45 0.55
N ILE A 592 -23.12 -21.12 -0.37
CA ILE A 592 -23.48 -21.97 -1.51
C ILE A 592 -22.47 -21.78 -2.65
N ARG A 593 -22.06 -20.53 -2.91
CA ARG A 593 -21.09 -20.19 -3.96
C ARG A 593 -19.70 -20.72 -3.66
N ARG A 594 -19.28 -20.70 -2.39
CA ARG A 594 -17.94 -21.11 -1.95
C ARG A 594 -18.03 -22.23 -0.92
N PRO A 595 -18.44 -23.45 -1.33
CA PRO A 595 -18.55 -24.57 -0.40
C PRO A 595 -17.18 -24.89 0.19
N GLY A 596 -17.11 -25.02 1.52
CA GLY A 596 -15.84 -25.28 2.23
C GLY A 596 -14.95 -24.06 2.46
N VAL A 597 -15.48 -22.85 2.25
CA VAL A 597 -14.82 -21.58 2.56
C VAL A 597 -15.66 -20.80 3.59
N GLY A 598 -14.99 -20.21 4.58
CA GLY A 598 -15.62 -19.40 5.63
C GLY A 598 -15.35 -17.91 5.48
N ILE A 599 -15.77 -17.15 6.50
CA ILE A 599 -15.51 -15.70 6.60
C ILE A 599 -14.01 -15.42 6.48
N GLY A 600 -13.67 -14.39 5.72
CA GLY A 600 -12.30 -14.01 5.39
C GLY A 600 -11.66 -14.87 4.29
N LEU A 601 -12.49 -15.62 3.55
CA LEU A 601 -12.09 -16.62 2.55
C LEU A 601 -11.16 -17.73 3.08
N ILE A 602 -11.22 -17.99 4.39
CA ILE A 602 -10.42 -19.03 5.02
C ILE A 602 -10.98 -20.41 4.65
N ASN A 603 -10.11 -21.33 4.25
CA ASN A 603 -10.48 -22.72 4.01
C ASN A 603 -10.98 -23.36 5.31
N CYS A 604 -12.19 -23.92 5.30
CA CYS A 604 -12.81 -24.52 6.48
C CYS A 604 -11.99 -25.67 7.09
N ASN A 605 -11.15 -26.36 6.32
CA ASN A 605 -10.29 -27.42 6.84
C ASN A 605 -9.17 -26.89 7.75
N ASN A 606 -8.86 -25.60 7.69
CA ASN A 606 -7.86 -24.95 8.55
C ASN A 606 -8.47 -24.44 9.86
N ILE A 607 -9.78 -24.64 10.06
CA ILE A 607 -10.52 -24.14 11.22
C ILE A 607 -10.80 -25.31 12.16
N GLY A 608 -10.49 -25.13 13.44
CA GLY A 608 -10.78 -26.14 14.45
C GLY A 608 -12.28 -26.45 14.53
N SER A 609 -12.63 -27.73 14.72
CA SER A 609 -14.02 -28.20 14.62
C SER A 609 -15.02 -27.49 15.55
N GLY A 610 -14.55 -26.94 16.68
CA GLY A 610 -15.36 -26.13 17.59
C GLY A 610 -15.59 -24.67 17.17
N HIS A 611 -15.09 -24.24 16.01
CA HIS A 611 -15.25 -22.88 15.49
C HIS A 611 -15.87 -22.86 14.08
N LEU A 612 -16.14 -24.02 13.47
CA LEU A 612 -16.58 -24.08 12.07
C LEU A 612 -17.87 -23.27 11.84
N GLN A 613 -18.88 -23.42 12.68
CA GLN A 613 -20.13 -22.69 12.51
C GLN A 613 -19.96 -21.18 12.69
N LEU A 614 -18.99 -20.71 13.48
CA LEU A 614 -18.68 -19.28 13.63
C LEU A 614 -18.20 -18.66 12.33
N PHE A 615 -17.37 -19.39 11.60
CA PHE A 615 -16.86 -18.97 10.30
C PHE A 615 -17.81 -19.29 9.15
N ARG A 616 -19.05 -19.74 9.44
CA ARG A 616 -20.05 -20.17 8.44
C ARG A 616 -19.58 -21.36 7.58
N CYS A 617 -18.80 -22.25 8.19
CA CYS A 617 -18.29 -23.47 7.58
C CYS A 617 -19.18 -24.69 7.89
N PRO A 618 -19.33 -25.63 6.94
CA PRO A 618 -19.95 -26.92 7.22
C PRO A 618 -19.03 -27.80 8.08
N CYS A 619 -19.63 -28.70 8.88
CA CYS A 619 -18.88 -29.74 9.60
C CYS A 619 -18.41 -30.83 8.61
N PRO A 620 -17.12 -31.21 8.60
CA PRO A 620 -16.67 -32.36 7.84
C PRO A 620 -17.23 -33.65 8.43
N ALA A 621 -17.37 -34.70 7.60
CA ALA A 621 -17.95 -35.97 8.02
C ALA A 621 -17.18 -36.63 9.20
N ALA A 622 -15.87 -36.40 9.28
CA ALA A 622 -15.01 -36.92 10.34
C ALA A 622 -14.95 -36.02 11.60
N ALA A 623 -15.73 -34.95 11.67
CA ALA A 623 -15.73 -34.04 12.82
C ALA A 623 -16.24 -34.74 14.10
N PRO A 624 -15.79 -34.32 15.29
CA PRO A 624 -16.37 -34.75 16.56
C PRO A 624 -17.89 -34.52 16.59
N SER A 625 -18.62 -35.36 17.31
CA SER A 625 -20.10 -35.34 17.37
C SER A 625 -20.70 -34.02 17.87
N THR A 626 -19.89 -33.16 18.49
CA THR A 626 -20.27 -31.80 18.89
C THR A 626 -20.53 -30.90 17.68
N CYS A 627 -19.75 -30.99 16.61
CA CYS A 627 -19.90 -30.11 15.45
C CYS A 627 -21.24 -30.33 14.72
N PRO A 628 -21.64 -31.58 14.35
CA PRO A 628 -22.95 -31.79 13.72
C PRO A 628 -24.13 -31.33 14.59
N LYS A 629 -24.04 -31.46 15.93
CA LYS A 629 -25.06 -30.95 16.85
C LYS A 629 -25.14 -29.42 16.81
N GLU A 630 -23.98 -28.75 16.79
CA GLU A 630 -23.89 -27.29 16.64
C GLU A 630 -24.50 -26.83 15.32
N GLN A 631 -24.12 -27.49 14.21
CA GLN A 631 -24.62 -27.18 12.88
C GLN A 631 -26.14 -27.34 12.78
N GLN A 632 -26.71 -28.39 13.38
CA GLN A 632 -28.17 -28.59 13.41
C GLN A 632 -28.87 -27.49 14.20
N LEU A 633 -28.32 -27.10 15.36
CA LEU A 633 -28.86 -26.01 16.17
C LEU A 633 -28.81 -24.69 15.42
N VAL A 634 -27.67 -24.36 14.83
CA VAL A 634 -27.47 -23.13 14.04
C VAL A 634 -28.39 -23.09 12.83
N ALA A 635 -28.54 -24.19 12.08
CA ALA A 635 -29.44 -24.26 10.93
C ALA A 635 -30.92 -24.02 11.33
N ARG A 636 -31.35 -24.61 12.46
CA ARG A 636 -32.69 -24.37 13.01
C ARG A 636 -32.87 -22.89 13.37
N LEU A 637 -31.95 -22.33 14.16
CA LEU A 637 -32.00 -20.93 14.60
C LEU A 637 -31.96 -19.97 13.41
N ALA A 638 -31.16 -20.25 12.38
CA ALA A 638 -31.09 -19.44 11.17
C ALA A 638 -32.43 -19.43 10.43
N THR A 639 -33.07 -20.60 10.30
CA THR A 639 -34.40 -20.75 9.70
C THR A 639 -35.49 -20.02 10.48
N GLU A 640 -35.39 -20.01 11.81
CA GLU A 640 -36.27 -19.26 12.72
C GLU A 640 -36.02 -17.74 12.71
N GLY A 641 -35.01 -17.24 11.96
CA GLY A 641 -34.66 -15.82 11.94
C GLY A 641 -33.89 -15.34 13.17
N LYS A 642 -33.39 -16.25 14.01
CA LYS A 642 -32.75 -15.94 15.31
C LYS A 642 -31.23 -15.83 15.23
N MET A 643 -30.64 -15.95 14.03
CA MET A 643 -29.21 -15.81 13.82
C MET A 643 -28.88 -14.44 13.22
N PRO A 644 -27.64 -13.93 13.38
CA PRO A 644 -27.25 -12.64 12.81
C PRO A 644 -27.55 -12.56 11.31
N PHE A 645 -28.22 -11.48 10.93
CA PHE A 645 -28.61 -11.14 9.56
C PHE A 645 -29.60 -12.12 8.90
N THR A 646 -30.32 -12.95 9.68
CA THR A 646 -31.36 -13.86 9.14
C THR A 646 -32.79 -13.36 9.35
N GLU A 647 -32.97 -12.27 10.10
CA GLU A 647 -34.28 -11.62 10.24
C GLU A 647 -34.72 -11.04 8.90
N THR A 648 -35.95 -11.37 8.49
CA THR A 648 -36.61 -10.61 7.44
C THR A 648 -36.98 -9.27 8.06
N LYS A 649 -36.26 -8.21 7.71
CA LYS A 649 -36.77 -6.85 7.90
C LYS A 649 -38.12 -6.81 7.20
N SER A 650 -39.22 -6.93 7.96
CA SER A 650 -40.55 -6.70 7.41
C SER A 650 -40.48 -5.32 6.74
N ALA A 651 -40.97 -5.21 5.51
CA ALA A 651 -40.84 -4.04 4.64
C ALA A 651 -41.63 -2.80 5.15
N ALA A 652 -41.65 -2.53 6.46
CA ALA A 652 -42.54 -1.58 7.11
C ALA A 652 -41.85 -0.55 8.04
N SER A 653 -40.51 -0.49 8.14
CA SER A 653 -39.86 0.51 9.03
C SER A 653 -38.66 1.28 8.45
N SER A 654 -38.74 1.70 7.19
CA SER A 654 -37.90 2.79 6.68
C SER A 654 -38.78 3.99 6.34
N ARG A 655 -38.96 4.87 7.33
CA ARG A 655 -39.23 6.30 7.14
C ARG A 655 -38.02 7.06 7.61
#